data_AF-H3AMU1-F1
#
_entry.id   AF-H3AMU1-F1
#
_cell.length_a   1.000
_cell.length_b   1.000
_cell.length_c   1.000
_cell.angle_alpha   90.00
_cell.angle_beta   90.00
_cell.angle_gamma   90.00
#
_symmetry.space_group_name_H-M   'P 1'
#
loop_
_entity.id
_entity.type
_entity.pdbx_description
1 polymer ?
#
loop_
_entity_poly.entity_id
_entity_poly.type
_entity_poly.pdbx_seq_one_letter_code
_entity_poly.pdbx_strand_id
1 'polypeptide(L)'
;MLPVLGQTVAHCVLKVLAWWTGFPLLLWLLGLALHFALLPCQNLDEKYPVVTTNYGKLRGIKKDLNNEILGPVVQYLGVPYATPPVGDRRFQPPEAPGSWSEVRNATQFAPVCPQNIHGVLPEIMLPVWFTDSLDVVAGYVQNQSEDCLYLNIYVPTEDDIRDSGKKPVMMFIHGGSYMEGTGNMYDGSVLAAYGNVIVITINYRLGVLGFFSTGDPSAKGNYGLLDQIQALRWLNENIGHFGGDPERITIFGSGAGASCVNLLILSHHSEGLFQRATAQSGTAISSWSVNYQPLKYAKILAKKVGCNLGDTLELVECLRRKSYRELVDQDIQPARYHIAFGPVVDGDVLPDDPEILMQQGEFLNYDILIGVNQGEGLKFVEDWVDNEDGISASYFDFTISNFVDNLYGYPEGKDILRETIKFMYTDWADRDNGEMRRKTLLALFTDHQWVAPAVATAKLHAEYQSPVYFYTFYHHCQTETRPEWADAAHGDEIPYVFGIPMIGATDLFPCNFSKNDVMLSAVVMTYWTNFAKTGDPNQPVPQDTKFIHTKPNRFEEVVWTKFNSKEKQYLHIGLKPRIRDNYRANKVAFWLELVPHLHNLPEFMYTSTTTRIPPYGTKQPINTRRPMTTRRPTLPPDEDDLVERSQYAPFPGNSRDYSTELSVTVAVGASLLFLNILAFAALYYKRDKRHEIRRRLSPQRNTTNDLAHGQEEEIMSLQIKHSEHDTHDLEPLRPHEILRPACPPDYTLALRRAPDDIPLMTPNTITMIPSTITGMQPLHPFNTYPTGHNNTLPHPHSTTRV
;
A
#
# COMPACT_ATOMS: atom_id res chain seq x y z
N MET A 1 111.11 -10.01 -12.34
CA MET A 1 110.30 -11.10 -11.76
C MET A 1 109.77 -10.64 -10.41
N LEU A 2 108.56 -10.94 -9.96
CA LEU A 2 107.31 -11.25 -10.69
C LEU A 2 106.14 -10.94 -9.71
N PRO A 3 105.01 -10.35 -10.13
CA PRO A 3 104.05 -9.75 -9.18
C PRO A 3 103.04 -10.78 -8.63
N VAL A 4 103.30 -11.34 -7.45
CA VAL A 4 102.38 -12.32 -6.80
C VAL A 4 102.26 -12.07 -5.30
N LEU A 5 101.49 -11.05 -4.89
CA LEU A 5 100.99 -10.88 -3.51
C LEU A 5 99.88 -9.82 -3.35
N GLY A 6 99.83 -8.79 -4.21
CA GLY A 6 98.89 -7.67 -4.06
C GLY A 6 97.42 -7.93 -4.45
N GLN A 7 97.12 -8.96 -5.26
CA GLN A 7 95.77 -9.15 -5.82
C GLN A 7 94.79 -9.91 -4.91
N THR A 8 95.27 -10.78 -4.01
CA THR A 8 94.41 -11.70 -3.25
C THR A 8 93.58 -11.00 -2.17
N VAL A 9 94.11 -9.95 -1.54
CA VAL A 9 93.44 -9.24 -0.44
C VAL A 9 92.31 -8.33 -0.97
N ALA A 10 92.60 -7.52 -1.99
CA ALA A 10 91.63 -6.60 -2.58
C ALA A 10 90.38 -7.34 -3.12
N HIS A 11 90.58 -8.50 -3.74
CA HIS A 11 89.50 -9.31 -4.30
C HIS A 11 88.60 -9.99 -3.24
N CYS A 12 89.09 -10.13 -2.00
CA CYS A 12 88.30 -10.62 -0.87
C CYS A 12 87.50 -9.48 -0.22
N VAL A 13 88.12 -8.32 -0.01
CA VAL A 13 87.46 -7.14 0.58
C VAL A 13 86.29 -6.64 -0.28
N LEU A 14 86.43 -6.58 -1.62
CA LEU A 14 85.31 -6.22 -2.49
C LEU A 14 84.14 -7.21 -2.41
N LYS A 15 84.39 -8.51 -2.26
CA LYS A 15 83.33 -9.52 -2.15
C LYS A 15 82.56 -9.43 -0.83
N VAL A 16 83.23 -9.12 0.28
CA VAL A 16 82.58 -8.88 1.57
C VAL A 16 81.73 -7.60 1.54
N LEU A 17 82.24 -6.51 0.95
CA LEU A 17 81.48 -5.26 0.78
C LEU A 17 80.25 -5.45 -0.11
N ALA A 18 80.36 -6.19 -1.21
CA ALA A 18 79.22 -6.51 -2.08
C ALA A 18 78.15 -7.37 -1.39
N TRP A 19 78.54 -8.25 -0.47
CA TRP A 19 77.57 -8.99 0.36
C TRP A 19 76.83 -8.05 1.34
N TRP A 20 77.53 -7.11 1.97
CA TRP A 20 76.93 -6.16 2.92
C TRP A 20 76.01 -5.11 2.27
N THR A 21 76.21 -4.76 0.99
CA THR A 21 75.31 -3.85 0.26
C THR A 21 74.17 -4.58 -0.47
N GLY A 22 74.40 -5.82 -0.91
CA GLY A 22 73.38 -6.63 -1.59
C GLY A 22 72.26 -7.13 -0.67
N PHE A 23 72.58 -7.52 0.58
CA PHE A 23 71.59 -8.11 1.50
C PHE A 23 70.46 -7.14 1.90
N PRO A 24 70.74 -5.87 2.28
CA PRO A 24 69.69 -4.88 2.55
C PRO A 24 68.85 -4.55 1.32
N LEU A 25 69.46 -4.48 0.14
CA LEU A 25 68.75 -4.22 -1.12
C LEU A 25 67.79 -5.38 -1.47
N LEU A 26 68.24 -6.63 -1.29
CA LEU A 26 67.41 -7.81 -1.52
C LEU A 26 66.24 -7.88 -0.54
N LEU A 27 66.47 -7.58 0.74
CA LEU A 27 65.40 -7.48 1.75
C LEU A 27 64.42 -6.34 1.47
N TRP A 28 64.89 -5.20 0.97
CA TRP A 28 64.03 -4.07 0.60
C TRP A 28 63.21 -4.37 -0.66
N LEU A 29 63.78 -5.05 -1.66
CA LEU A 29 63.07 -5.53 -2.85
C LEU A 29 62.07 -6.65 -2.51
N LEU A 30 62.40 -7.55 -1.58
CA LEU A 30 61.45 -8.55 -1.05
C LEU A 30 60.33 -7.88 -0.24
N GLY A 31 60.63 -6.85 0.54
CA GLY A 31 59.63 -6.05 1.26
C GLY A 31 58.68 -5.30 0.32
N LEU A 32 59.21 -4.71 -0.75
CA LEU A 32 58.41 -4.09 -1.82
C LEU A 32 57.60 -5.13 -2.60
N ALA A 33 58.16 -6.29 -2.91
CA ALA A 33 57.41 -7.38 -3.54
C ALA A 33 56.27 -7.90 -2.65
N LEU A 34 56.49 -8.02 -1.33
CA LEU A 34 55.42 -8.30 -0.37
C LEU A 34 54.38 -7.18 -0.34
N HIS A 35 54.78 -5.91 -0.30
CA HIS A 35 53.84 -4.78 -0.35
C HIS A 35 52.97 -4.81 -1.62
N PHE A 36 53.59 -4.98 -2.80
CA PHE A 36 52.87 -5.10 -4.07
C PHE A 36 52.07 -6.40 -4.23
N ALA A 37 52.35 -7.44 -3.44
CA ALA A 37 51.52 -8.66 -3.38
C ALA A 37 50.36 -8.54 -2.37
N LEU A 38 50.51 -7.73 -1.32
CA LEU A 38 49.49 -7.50 -0.29
C LEU A 38 48.48 -6.40 -0.68
N LEU A 39 48.93 -5.36 -1.39
CA LEU A 39 48.08 -4.26 -1.89
C LEU A 39 46.87 -4.73 -2.72
N PRO A 40 46.99 -5.69 -3.67
CA PRO A 40 45.85 -6.24 -4.39
C PRO A 40 44.90 -7.04 -3.49
N CYS A 41 45.44 -7.74 -2.48
CA CYS A 41 44.65 -8.59 -1.59
C CYS A 41 43.73 -7.75 -0.68
N GLN A 42 44.23 -6.62 -0.16
CA GLN A 42 43.43 -5.70 0.65
C GLN A 42 42.30 -5.02 -0.14
N ASN A 43 42.55 -4.66 -1.40
CA ASN A 43 41.53 -4.07 -2.29
C ASN A 43 40.42 -5.07 -2.68
N LEU A 44 40.71 -6.38 -2.66
CA LEU A 44 39.72 -7.42 -2.97
C LEU A 44 38.74 -7.65 -1.82
N ASP A 45 39.20 -7.70 -0.57
CA ASP A 45 38.32 -7.84 0.61
C ASP A 45 37.41 -6.62 0.79
N GLU A 46 37.86 -5.40 0.49
CA GLU A 46 37.03 -4.19 0.63
C GLU A 46 35.85 -4.16 -0.35
N LYS A 47 36.01 -4.73 -1.55
CA LYS A 47 34.94 -4.82 -2.56
C LYS A 47 34.05 -6.05 -2.38
N TYR A 48 34.61 -7.15 -1.91
CA TYR A 48 33.93 -8.45 -1.79
C TYR A 48 33.98 -8.99 -0.36
N PRO A 49 33.35 -8.29 0.61
CA PRO A 49 33.41 -8.65 2.03
C PRO A 49 32.83 -10.04 2.30
N VAL A 50 33.40 -10.72 3.30
CA VAL A 50 33.03 -12.09 3.67
C VAL A 50 32.50 -12.15 5.11
N VAL A 51 31.28 -12.63 5.27
CA VAL A 51 30.65 -12.93 6.57
C VAL A 51 30.62 -14.45 6.79
N THR A 52 30.74 -14.87 8.04
CA THR A 52 30.55 -16.28 8.45
C THR A 52 29.22 -16.41 9.16
N THR A 53 28.31 -17.25 8.65
CA THR A 53 27.04 -17.58 9.29
C THR A 53 27.13 -18.91 10.02
N ASN A 54 26.06 -19.34 10.70
CA ASN A 54 25.99 -20.65 11.34
C ASN A 54 26.05 -21.81 10.32
N TYR A 55 25.74 -21.51 9.05
CA TYR A 55 25.69 -22.48 7.95
C TYR A 55 26.95 -22.49 7.08
N GLY A 56 27.72 -21.40 7.02
CA GLY A 56 28.96 -21.34 6.26
C GLY A 56 29.39 -19.92 5.92
N LYS A 57 30.37 -19.76 5.03
CA LYS A 57 30.87 -18.44 4.62
C LYS A 57 30.12 -17.89 3.40
N LEU A 58 29.82 -16.60 3.42
CA LEU A 58 29.15 -15.85 2.35
C LEU A 58 30.01 -14.66 1.92
N ARG A 59 30.26 -14.52 0.61
CA ARG A 59 30.88 -13.34 0.01
C ARG A 59 29.80 -12.43 -0.58
N GLY A 60 29.68 -11.22 -0.05
CA GLY A 60 28.83 -10.16 -0.58
C GLY A 60 29.56 -9.28 -1.60
N ILE A 61 28.94 -8.15 -1.94
CA ILE A 61 29.52 -7.12 -2.81
C ILE A 61 29.21 -5.72 -2.26
N LYS A 62 30.22 -4.85 -2.22
CA LYS A 62 30.07 -3.41 -1.91
C LYS A 62 29.49 -2.69 -3.14
N LYS A 63 28.41 -1.93 -2.96
CA LYS A 63 27.69 -1.17 -4.00
C LYS A 63 27.54 0.28 -3.57
N ASP A 64 28.08 1.19 -4.36
CA ASP A 64 27.88 2.64 -4.23
C ASP A 64 26.51 3.03 -4.80
N LEU A 65 25.94 4.13 -4.28
CA LEU A 65 24.60 4.60 -4.66
C LEU A 65 24.67 5.82 -5.60
N ASN A 66 23.64 5.99 -6.43
CA ASN A 66 23.52 7.13 -7.36
C ASN A 66 23.08 8.42 -6.63
N ASN A 67 23.73 8.75 -5.50
CA ASN A 67 23.44 9.91 -4.68
C ASN A 67 24.67 10.27 -3.82
N GLU A 68 25.24 11.47 -4.01
CA GLU A 68 26.47 11.91 -3.34
C GLU A 68 26.37 12.04 -1.80
N ILE A 69 25.16 11.97 -1.23
CA ILE A 69 24.90 12.10 0.21
C ILE A 69 24.73 10.74 0.89
N LEU A 70 24.49 9.66 0.14
CA LEU A 70 24.24 8.33 0.69
C LEU A 70 25.52 7.48 0.66
N GLY A 71 25.96 7.01 1.83
CA GLY A 71 27.04 6.04 1.94
C GLY A 71 26.73 4.72 1.21
N PRO A 72 27.77 3.94 0.84
CA PRO A 72 27.58 2.67 0.15
C PRO A 72 26.95 1.61 1.05
N VAL A 73 26.49 0.52 0.42
CA VAL A 73 25.97 -0.67 1.10
C VAL A 73 26.77 -1.90 0.73
N VAL A 74 26.72 -2.92 1.59
CA VAL A 74 27.10 -4.29 1.24
C VAL A 74 25.83 -5.09 0.95
N GLN A 75 25.79 -5.70 -0.22
CA GLN A 75 24.71 -6.60 -0.64
C GLN A 75 25.16 -8.07 -0.49
N TYR A 76 24.33 -8.90 0.14
CA TYR A 76 24.41 -10.35 0.07
C TYR A 76 23.12 -10.87 -0.57
N LEU A 77 23.16 -11.11 -1.89
CA LEU A 77 22.03 -11.51 -2.71
C LEU A 77 22.01 -13.03 -2.90
N GLY A 78 20.83 -13.65 -2.92
CA GLY A 78 20.71 -15.10 -3.14
C GLY A 78 21.25 -15.97 -1.99
N VAL A 79 21.03 -15.55 -0.74
CA VAL A 79 21.42 -16.30 0.47
C VAL A 79 20.36 -17.36 0.79
N PRO A 80 20.70 -18.67 0.83
CA PRO A 80 19.73 -19.72 1.15
C PRO A 80 19.36 -19.68 2.63
N TYR A 81 18.07 -19.58 2.93
CA TYR A 81 17.54 -19.63 4.31
C TYR A 81 16.82 -20.94 4.64
N ALA A 82 16.63 -21.81 3.65
CA ALA A 82 16.02 -23.13 3.75
C ALA A 82 16.62 -24.12 2.72
N THR A 83 16.36 -25.41 2.90
CA THR A 83 16.68 -26.47 1.93
C THR A 83 15.67 -26.45 0.76
N PRO A 84 16.09 -26.71 -0.51
CA PRO A 84 15.21 -26.64 -1.67
C PRO A 84 13.94 -27.52 -1.54
N PRO A 85 12.73 -26.96 -1.74
CA PRO A 85 11.44 -27.62 -1.51
C PRO A 85 11.01 -28.52 -2.68
N VAL A 86 11.96 -29.28 -3.24
CA VAL A 86 11.80 -30.09 -4.46
C VAL A 86 11.45 -31.55 -4.15
N GLY A 87 10.80 -32.22 -5.11
CA GLY A 87 10.45 -33.65 -5.00
C GLY A 87 9.50 -33.90 -3.83
N ASP A 88 9.88 -34.78 -2.91
CA ASP A 88 9.07 -35.12 -1.74
C ASP A 88 8.86 -33.94 -0.77
N ARG A 89 9.74 -32.94 -0.78
CA ARG A 89 9.57 -31.66 -0.05
C ARG A 89 8.60 -30.69 -0.71
N ARG A 90 8.08 -30.97 -1.92
CA ARG A 90 6.98 -30.19 -2.49
C ARG A 90 5.72 -30.44 -1.65
N PHE A 91 4.97 -29.37 -1.35
CA PHE A 91 3.82 -29.40 -0.45
C PHE A 91 4.16 -29.93 0.96
N GLN A 92 5.31 -29.54 1.50
CA GLN A 92 5.73 -29.78 2.88
C GLN A 92 6.32 -28.49 3.49
N PRO A 93 6.37 -28.37 4.84
CA PRO A 93 7.11 -27.31 5.52
C PRO A 93 8.57 -27.22 5.02
N PRO A 94 9.18 -26.03 5.02
CA PRO A 94 10.60 -25.89 4.72
C PRO A 94 11.47 -26.49 5.82
N GLU A 95 12.65 -26.96 5.44
CA GLU A 95 13.70 -27.41 6.36
C GLU A 95 14.83 -26.37 6.39
N ALA A 96 15.60 -26.30 7.47
CA ALA A 96 16.81 -25.48 7.54
C ALA A 96 17.81 -25.83 6.41
N PRO A 97 18.66 -24.89 5.96
CA PRO A 97 19.59 -25.13 4.85
C PRO A 97 20.76 -26.01 5.31
N GLY A 98 21.26 -26.89 4.42
CA GLY A 98 22.47 -27.65 4.68
C GLY A 98 23.73 -26.77 4.73
N SER A 99 24.62 -27.01 5.70
CA SER A 99 25.87 -26.26 5.87
C SER A 99 26.89 -26.48 4.74
N TRP A 100 27.79 -25.52 4.51
CA TRP A 100 28.83 -25.56 3.47
C TRP A 100 30.21 -25.10 3.97
N SER A 101 31.29 -25.73 3.50
CA SER A 101 32.68 -25.43 3.93
C SER A 101 33.29 -24.21 3.24
N GLU A 102 33.01 -24.05 1.95
CA GLU A 102 33.64 -23.05 1.09
C GLU A 102 33.03 -21.64 1.26
N VAL A 103 33.66 -20.64 0.65
CA VAL A 103 33.05 -19.29 0.57
C VAL A 103 32.02 -19.28 -0.58
N ARG A 104 30.73 -19.37 -0.25
CA ARG A 104 29.63 -19.24 -1.22
C ARG A 104 29.52 -17.77 -1.65
N ASN A 105 29.46 -17.52 -2.96
CA ASN A 105 29.19 -16.18 -3.48
C ASN A 105 27.70 -15.84 -3.31
N ALA A 106 27.42 -14.65 -2.79
CA ALA A 106 26.10 -14.05 -2.62
C ALA A 106 26.10 -12.65 -3.28
N THR A 107 26.53 -12.60 -4.54
CA THR A 107 26.78 -11.34 -5.28
C THR A 107 25.79 -11.10 -6.43
N GLN A 108 24.77 -11.94 -6.55
CA GLN A 108 23.74 -11.92 -7.59
C GLN A 108 22.46 -12.56 -7.05
N PHE A 109 21.30 -12.18 -7.56
CA PHE A 109 20.04 -12.82 -7.19
C PHE A 109 20.02 -14.32 -7.56
N ALA A 110 19.37 -15.11 -6.71
CA ALA A 110 19.00 -16.49 -7.02
C ALA A 110 17.73 -16.54 -7.88
N PRO A 111 17.39 -17.69 -8.50
CA PRO A 111 16.13 -17.86 -9.23
C PRO A 111 14.90 -17.54 -8.36
N VAL A 112 13.87 -16.97 -8.98
CA VAL A 112 12.59 -16.68 -8.30
C VAL A 112 11.72 -17.93 -8.21
N CYS A 113 10.72 -17.91 -7.32
CA CYS A 113 9.77 -19.00 -7.23
C CYS A 113 8.86 -19.05 -8.48
N PRO A 114 8.39 -20.23 -8.90
CA PRO A 114 7.72 -20.38 -10.19
C PRO A 114 6.34 -19.70 -10.22
N GLN A 115 6.09 -18.93 -11.28
CA GLN A 115 4.94 -18.04 -11.42
C GLN A 115 4.68 -17.72 -12.91
N ASN A 116 3.44 -17.44 -13.29
CA ASN A 116 3.09 -17.10 -14.67
C ASN A 116 2.38 -15.74 -14.76
N ILE A 117 3.14 -14.71 -15.15
CA ILE A 117 2.65 -13.33 -15.36
C ILE A 117 2.15 -13.06 -16.78
N HIS A 118 2.14 -14.06 -17.66
CA HIS A 118 1.62 -13.96 -19.03
C HIS A 118 0.20 -14.58 -19.16
N GLY A 119 -0.37 -15.06 -18.05
CA GLY A 119 -1.75 -15.50 -17.95
C GLY A 119 -2.71 -14.36 -17.59
N VAL A 120 -3.92 -14.72 -17.16
CA VAL A 120 -4.91 -13.75 -16.65
C VAL A 120 -4.52 -13.34 -15.24
N LEU A 121 -4.02 -12.11 -15.08
CA LEU A 121 -3.65 -11.53 -13.78
C LEU A 121 -4.85 -10.86 -13.09
N PRO A 122 -4.95 -10.90 -11.75
CA PRO A 122 -5.99 -10.20 -11.00
C PRO A 122 -5.59 -8.73 -10.78
N GLU A 123 -5.57 -7.91 -11.84
CA GLU A 123 -5.06 -6.52 -11.79
C GLU A 123 -5.66 -5.67 -10.66
N ILE A 124 -6.94 -5.88 -10.31
CA ILE A 124 -7.64 -5.22 -9.19
C ILE A 124 -7.06 -5.51 -7.79
N MET A 125 -6.08 -6.42 -7.68
CA MET A 125 -5.33 -6.76 -6.46
C MET A 125 -3.82 -6.45 -6.58
N LEU A 126 -3.32 -6.11 -7.76
CA LEU A 126 -1.90 -5.91 -8.00
C LEU A 126 -1.51 -4.43 -7.86
N PRO A 127 -0.26 -4.11 -7.46
CA PRO A 127 0.23 -2.74 -7.49
C PRO A 127 0.19 -2.16 -8.90
N VAL A 128 -0.24 -0.90 -9.05
CA VAL A 128 -0.42 -0.28 -10.38
C VAL A 128 0.90 -0.24 -11.16
N TRP A 129 2.03 0.03 -10.49
CA TRP A 129 3.36 -0.03 -11.11
C TRP A 129 3.75 -1.42 -11.61
N PHE A 130 3.19 -2.51 -11.04
CA PHE A 130 3.46 -3.88 -11.46
C PHE A 130 2.71 -4.21 -12.76
N THR A 131 1.43 -3.81 -12.85
CA THR A 131 0.60 -4.01 -14.05
C THR A 131 1.05 -3.11 -15.20
N ASP A 132 1.43 -1.86 -14.91
CA ASP A 132 1.80 -0.87 -15.92
C ASP A 132 3.22 -1.10 -16.48
N SER A 133 4.06 -1.93 -15.82
CA SER A 133 5.45 -2.21 -16.20
C SER A 133 5.75 -3.70 -16.38
N LEU A 134 4.77 -4.49 -16.84
CA LEU A 134 4.86 -5.95 -16.95
C LEU A 134 6.07 -6.49 -17.74
N ASP A 135 6.54 -5.78 -18.77
CA ASP A 135 7.75 -6.18 -19.53
C ASP A 135 9.03 -6.11 -18.67
N VAL A 136 9.12 -5.12 -17.77
CA VAL A 136 10.25 -4.99 -16.85
C VAL A 136 10.13 -6.02 -15.71
N VAL A 137 8.91 -6.21 -15.19
CA VAL A 137 8.58 -7.27 -14.22
C VAL A 137 8.98 -8.65 -14.77
N ALA A 138 8.73 -8.93 -16.06
CA ALA A 138 9.17 -10.15 -16.73
C ALA A 138 10.70 -10.32 -16.72
N GLY A 139 11.45 -9.24 -16.87
CA GLY A 139 12.91 -9.22 -16.72
C GLY A 139 13.39 -9.69 -15.34
N TYR A 140 12.64 -9.42 -14.27
CA TYR A 140 12.95 -9.92 -12.92
C TYR A 140 12.54 -11.38 -12.71
N VAL A 141 11.45 -11.85 -13.33
CA VAL A 141 10.90 -13.21 -13.10
C VAL A 141 11.20 -14.24 -14.20
N GLN A 142 12.06 -13.91 -15.17
CA GLN A 142 12.47 -14.82 -16.24
C GLN A 142 13.21 -16.10 -15.76
N ASN A 143 13.96 -16.00 -14.66
CA ASN A 143 14.79 -17.09 -14.14
C ASN A 143 14.10 -17.77 -12.95
N GLN A 144 13.34 -18.83 -13.23
CA GLN A 144 12.49 -19.51 -12.24
C GLN A 144 12.98 -20.92 -11.87
N SER A 145 12.86 -21.27 -10.60
CA SER A 145 13.15 -22.61 -10.08
C SER A 145 12.27 -22.93 -8.87
N GLU A 146 12.00 -24.21 -8.60
CA GLU A 146 11.45 -24.63 -7.31
C GLU A 146 12.50 -24.48 -6.18
N ASP A 147 13.78 -24.51 -6.52
CA ASP A 147 14.87 -24.05 -5.64
C ASP A 147 14.89 -22.51 -5.66
N CYS A 148 14.06 -21.90 -4.82
CA CYS A 148 13.84 -20.45 -4.75
C CYS A 148 13.84 -19.86 -3.32
N LEU A 149 14.13 -20.65 -2.28
CA LEU A 149 14.07 -20.22 -0.87
C LEU A 149 15.31 -19.40 -0.46
N TYR A 150 15.40 -18.22 -1.06
CA TYR A 150 16.53 -17.29 -0.94
C TYR A 150 16.08 -15.92 -0.43
N LEU A 151 16.94 -15.31 0.36
CA LEU A 151 16.81 -13.93 0.82
C LEU A 151 18.01 -13.07 0.38
N ASN A 152 17.80 -11.76 0.42
CA ASN A 152 18.76 -10.72 0.06
C ASN A 152 18.95 -9.80 1.25
N ILE A 153 20.21 -9.47 1.59
CA ILE A 153 20.58 -8.66 2.75
C ILE A 153 21.28 -7.39 2.26
N TYR A 154 20.80 -6.23 2.72
CA TYR A 154 21.33 -4.91 2.40
C TYR A 154 21.83 -4.26 3.69
N VAL A 155 23.15 -4.21 3.86
CA VAL A 155 23.82 -3.72 5.08
C VAL A 155 24.46 -2.34 4.80
N PRO A 156 24.13 -1.27 5.54
CA PRO A 156 24.79 0.03 5.37
C PRO A 156 26.21 -0.03 5.93
N THR A 157 27.19 0.57 5.23
CA THR A 157 28.59 0.59 5.69
C THR A 157 28.91 1.69 6.70
N GLU A 158 28.02 2.66 6.87
CA GLU A 158 28.22 3.76 7.81
C GLU A 158 27.71 3.38 9.20
N ASP A 159 28.49 3.75 10.22
CA ASP A 159 28.06 3.70 11.61
C ASP A 159 27.54 5.06 12.04
N ASP A 160 26.30 5.12 12.50
CA ASP A 160 25.75 6.34 13.10
C ASP A 160 26.52 6.62 14.40
N ILE A 161 27.11 7.82 14.47
CA ILE A 161 27.83 8.34 15.64
C ILE A 161 26.93 8.34 16.90
N ARG A 162 25.61 8.20 16.75
CA ARG A 162 24.60 8.08 17.81
C ARG A 162 24.21 6.64 18.19
N ASP A 163 24.38 5.66 17.31
CA ASP A 163 24.10 4.23 17.56
C ASP A 163 25.16 3.36 16.85
N SER A 164 26.26 3.11 17.56
CA SER A 164 27.32 2.16 17.18
C SER A 164 27.03 0.73 17.66
N GLY A 165 25.78 0.43 18.02
CA GLY A 165 25.31 -0.90 18.39
C GLY A 165 24.96 -1.78 17.18
N LYS A 166 24.30 -2.91 17.46
CA LYS A 166 23.68 -3.73 16.43
C LYS A 166 22.55 -2.95 15.75
N LYS A 167 22.55 -2.88 14.43
CA LYS A 167 21.57 -2.10 13.64
C LYS A 167 20.19 -2.80 13.63
N PRO A 168 19.06 -2.07 13.67
CA PRO A 168 17.73 -2.67 13.51
C PRO A 168 17.58 -3.38 12.16
N VAL A 169 16.66 -4.33 12.08
CA VAL A 169 16.44 -5.17 10.89
C VAL A 169 15.03 -4.97 10.36
N MET A 170 14.89 -4.63 9.09
CA MET A 170 13.60 -4.49 8.41
C MET A 170 13.45 -5.56 7.33
N MET A 171 12.56 -6.53 7.54
CA MET A 171 12.32 -7.64 6.60
C MET A 171 11.08 -7.38 5.74
N PHE A 172 11.28 -7.22 4.44
CA PHE A 172 10.21 -7.02 3.47
C PHE A 172 9.64 -8.34 2.94
N ILE A 173 8.32 -8.48 3.06
CA ILE A 173 7.51 -9.54 2.47
C ILE A 173 6.75 -8.90 1.28
N HIS A 174 7.05 -9.35 0.07
CA HIS A 174 6.49 -8.76 -1.14
C HIS A 174 5.00 -9.07 -1.32
N GLY A 175 4.32 -8.20 -2.06
CA GLY A 175 2.95 -8.40 -2.52
C GLY A 175 2.87 -9.19 -3.84
N GLY A 176 1.79 -8.94 -4.56
CA GLY A 176 1.23 -9.81 -5.60
C GLY A 176 -0.19 -10.21 -5.18
N SER A 177 -0.67 -11.34 -5.69
CA SER A 177 -1.93 -12.01 -5.31
C SER A 177 -1.69 -13.36 -4.60
N TYR A 178 -0.53 -13.48 -3.96
CA TYR A 178 0.14 -14.73 -3.55
C TYR A 178 0.61 -15.63 -4.71
N MET A 179 0.25 -15.34 -5.97
CA MET A 179 0.57 -16.15 -7.15
C MET A 179 1.89 -15.73 -7.84
N GLU A 180 2.26 -14.45 -7.75
CA GLU A 180 3.42 -13.83 -8.41
C GLU A 180 4.15 -12.82 -7.50
N GLY A 181 5.31 -12.32 -7.97
CA GLY A 181 6.19 -11.40 -7.26
C GLY A 181 7.55 -12.00 -6.91
N THR A 182 8.45 -11.16 -6.41
CA THR A 182 9.77 -11.57 -5.87
C THR A 182 10.35 -10.45 -5.00
N GLY A 183 11.07 -10.81 -3.93
CA GLY A 183 11.85 -9.86 -3.13
C GLY A 183 12.96 -9.16 -3.94
N ASN A 184 13.34 -9.70 -5.10
CA ASN A 184 14.42 -9.20 -5.96
C ASN A 184 14.06 -7.87 -6.67
N MET A 185 12.76 -7.54 -6.77
CA MET A 185 12.27 -6.27 -7.37
C MET A 185 12.52 -5.04 -6.49
N TYR A 186 12.79 -5.24 -5.20
CA TYR A 186 12.81 -4.18 -4.19
C TYR A 186 14.25 -3.95 -3.71
N ASP A 187 14.99 -3.03 -4.34
CA ASP A 187 16.37 -2.73 -3.94
C ASP A 187 16.39 -1.98 -2.60
N GLY A 188 16.60 -2.72 -1.51
CA GLY A 188 16.66 -2.20 -0.14
C GLY A 188 17.82 -1.25 0.16
N SER A 189 18.73 -1.00 -0.78
CA SER A 189 19.97 -0.26 -0.53
C SER A 189 19.76 1.18 -0.05
N VAL A 190 18.82 1.93 -0.66
CA VAL A 190 18.58 3.33 -0.29
C VAL A 190 17.96 3.43 1.09
N LEU A 191 16.97 2.58 1.39
CA LEU A 191 16.36 2.49 2.72
C LEU A 191 17.38 2.07 3.80
N ALA A 192 18.29 1.13 3.47
CA ALA A 192 19.36 0.71 4.38
C ALA A 192 20.35 1.85 4.68
N ALA A 193 20.86 2.52 3.65
CA ALA A 193 21.82 3.62 3.77
C ALA A 193 21.21 4.86 4.45
N TYR A 194 20.03 5.32 4.00
CA TYR A 194 19.33 6.46 4.58
C TYR A 194 18.90 6.17 6.03
N GLY A 195 18.43 4.95 6.29
CA GLY A 195 17.90 4.55 7.59
C GLY A 195 18.95 4.23 8.64
N ASN A 196 20.18 3.85 8.25
CA ASN A 196 21.10 3.07 9.08
C ASN A 196 20.38 1.86 9.72
N VAL A 197 19.75 1.04 8.86
CA VAL A 197 19.08 -0.22 9.22
C VAL A 197 19.53 -1.30 8.23
N ILE A 198 19.50 -2.57 8.64
CA ILE A 198 19.68 -3.68 7.68
C ILE A 198 18.32 -3.97 7.05
N VAL A 199 18.24 -3.90 5.72
CA VAL A 199 17.03 -4.29 4.99
C VAL A 199 17.20 -5.71 4.47
N ILE A 200 16.16 -6.53 4.61
CA ILE A 200 16.06 -7.89 4.06
C ILE A 200 14.93 -7.90 3.04
N THR A 201 15.12 -8.56 1.90
CA THR A 201 13.99 -8.98 1.04
C THR A 201 14.02 -10.49 0.86
N ILE A 202 12.85 -11.13 0.88
CA ILE A 202 12.74 -12.59 0.80
C ILE A 202 12.01 -13.06 -0.46
N ASN A 203 12.26 -14.30 -0.87
CA ASN A 203 11.41 -15.06 -1.77
C ASN A 203 10.80 -16.22 -0.98
N TYR A 204 9.49 -16.45 -1.12
CA TYR A 204 8.75 -17.56 -0.51
C TYR A 204 7.92 -18.27 -1.58
N ARG A 205 7.53 -19.54 -1.39
CA ARG A 205 6.78 -20.28 -2.41
C ARG A 205 5.43 -19.61 -2.70
N LEU A 206 5.10 -19.54 -3.99
CA LEU A 206 3.93 -18.84 -4.53
C LEU A 206 2.87 -19.81 -5.08
N GLY A 207 1.64 -19.31 -5.18
CA GLY A 207 0.49 -19.95 -5.78
C GLY A 207 0.31 -21.41 -5.36
N VAL A 208 0.19 -22.31 -6.34
CA VAL A 208 0.07 -23.75 -6.11
C VAL A 208 1.18 -24.30 -5.21
N LEU A 209 2.44 -23.92 -5.44
CA LEU A 209 3.58 -24.48 -4.72
C LEU A 209 3.67 -23.99 -3.27
N GLY A 210 3.20 -22.78 -2.99
CA GLY A 210 3.15 -22.19 -1.65
C GLY A 210 1.89 -22.54 -0.85
N PHE A 211 0.77 -22.79 -1.53
CA PHE A 211 -0.54 -22.72 -0.90
C PHE A 211 -1.54 -23.80 -1.35
N PHE A 212 -1.11 -24.83 -2.08
CA PHE A 212 -1.97 -25.98 -2.35
C PHE A 212 -2.38 -26.70 -1.06
N SER A 213 -3.70 -26.82 -0.83
CA SER A 213 -4.28 -27.50 0.32
C SER A 213 -5.44 -28.41 -0.10
N THR A 214 -5.52 -29.58 0.52
CA THR A 214 -6.66 -30.50 0.41
C THR A 214 -7.73 -30.26 1.49
N GLY A 215 -7.47 -29.36 2.45
CA GLY A 215 -8.32 -29.22 3.64
C GLY A 215 -8.28 -30.44 4.57
N ASP A 216 -7.25 -31.28 4.43
CA ASP A 216 -7.01 -32.48 5.23
C ASP A 216 -5.49 -32.69 5.41
N PRO A 217 -5.03 -33.68 6.22
CA PRO A 217 -3.61 -33.88 6.48
C PRO A 217 -2.73 -34.27 5.27
N SER A 218 -3.30 -34.63 4.12
CA SER A 218 -2.53 -35.00 2.92
C SER A 218 -1.76 -33.82 2.34
N ALA A 219 -2.33 -32.61 2.44
CA ALA A 219 -1.69 -31.34 2.13
C ALA A 219 -2.38 -30.22 2.93
N LYS A 220 -1.79 -29.81 4.06
CA LYS A 220 -2.36 -28.76 4.93
C LYS A 220 -2.51 -27.41 4.22
N GLY A 221 -1.49 -27.00 3.45
CA GLY A 221 -1.37 -25.64 2.90
C GLY A 221 -0.28 -24.82 3.60
N ASN A 222 -0.38 -23.49 3.50
CA ASN A 222 0.44 -22.51 4.23
C ASN A 222 1.98 -22.63 4.09
N TYR A 223 2.52 -23.41 3.14
CA TYR A 223 3.95 -23.57 2.93
C TYR A 223 4.66 -22.23 2.65
N GLY A 224 4.00 -21.31 1.93
CA GLY A 224 4.50 -19.96 1.68
C GLY A 224 4.57 -19.07 2.94
N LEU A 225 3.71 -19.28 3.95
CA LEU A 225 3.84 -18.62 5.26
C LEU A 225 4.94 -19.28 6.09
N LEU A 226 5.03 -20.62 6.06
CA LEU A 226 6.09 -21.37 6.74
C LEU A 226 7.49 -21.03 6.19
N ASP A 227 7.61 -20.71 4.90
CA ASP A 227 8.82 -20.16 4.27
C ASP A 227 9.22 -18.81 4.89
N GLN A 228 8.26 -17.90 5.07
CA GLN A 228 8.49 -16.60 5.71
C GLN A 228 8.92 -16.77 7.18
N ILE A 229 8.31 -17.71 7.90
CA ILE A 229 8.67 -18.07 9.28
C ILE A 229 10.08 -18.70 9.34
N GLN A 230 10.46 -19.54 8.37
CA GLN A 230 11.80 -20.11 8.30
C GLN A 230 12.86 -19.06 7.94
N ALA A 231 12.54 -18.05 7.11
CA ALA A 231 13.40 -16.90 6.88
C ALA A 231 13.59 -16.07 8.17
N LEU A 232 12.52 -15.85 8.94
CA LEU A 232 12.58 -15.18 10.25
C LEU A 232 13.43 -15.94 11.27
N ARG A 233 13.30 -17.28 11.35
CA ARG A 233 14.16 -18.14 12.19
C ARG A 233 15.63 -18.02 11.77
N TRP A 234 15.92 -18.07 10.46
CA TRP A 234 17.27 -17.88 9.93
C TRP A 234 17.84 -16.49 10.29
N LEU A 235 17.04 -15.42 10.21
CA LEU A 235 17.47 -14.08 10.62
C LEU A 235 17.78 -14.02 12.12
N ASN A 236 16.91 -14.55 12.98
CA ASN A 236 17.13 -14.56 14.43
C ASN A 236 18.46 -15.27 14.80
N GLU A 237 18.74 -16.39 14.14
CA GLU A 237 19.99 -17.16 14.28
C GLU A 237 21.26 -16.47 13.72
N ASN A 238 21.16 -15.69 12.64
CA ASN A 238 22.33 -15.30 11.83
C ASN A 238 22.54 -13.80 11.63
N ILE A 239 21.54 -12.94 11.85
CA ILE A 239 21.64 -11.53 11.46
C ILE A 239 22.66 -10.74 12.29
N GLY A 240 22.98 -11.23 13.49
CA GLY A 240 24.08 -10.73 14.33
C GLY A 240 25.46 -10.77 13.65
N HIS A 241 25.69 -11.73 12.75
CA HIS A 241 26.95 -11.83 11.98
C HIS A 241 27.11 -10.75 10.91
N PHE A 242 26.01 -10.06 10.56
CA PHE A 242 25.97 -8.93 9.63
C PHE A 242 25.90 -7.58 10.38
N GLY A 243 26.05 -7.58 11.71
CA GLY A 243 25.89 -6.40 12.56
C GLY A 243 24.43 -6.04 12.88
N GLY A 244 23.47 -6.92 12.59
CA GLY A 244 22.05 -6.70 12.85
C GLY A 244 21.58 -7.16 14.22
N ASP A 245 20.43 -6.65 14.63
CA ASP A 245 19.84 -6.90 15.95
C ASP A 245 18.62 -7.83 15.89
N PRO A 246 18.71 -9.10 16.37
CA PRO A 246 17.58 -10.02 16.37
C PRO A 246 16.47 -9.62 17.36
N GLU A 247 16.75 -8.72 18.31
CA GLU A 247 15.77 -8.15 19.23
C GLU A 247 15.09 -6.87 18.67
N ARG A 248 15.48 -6.44 17.46
CA ARG A 248 14.88 -5.29 16.72
C ARG A 248 14.57 -5.65 15.25
N ILE A 249 13.94 -6.80 15.03
CA ILE A 249 13.37 -7.23 13.75
C ILE A 249 11.96 -6.64 13.60
N THR A 250 11.75 -5.93 12.49
CA THR A 250 10.46 -5.39 12.04
C THR A 250 10.09 -6.05 10.71
N ILE A 251 8.96 -6.73 10.64
CA ILE A 251 8.43 -7.22 9.35
C ILE A 251 7.61 -6.12 8.68
N PHE A 252 7.72 -5.98 7.35
CA PHE A 252 6.89 -5.04 6.59
C PHE A 252 6.51 -5.60 5.23
N GLY A 253 5.39 -5.15 4.68
CA GLY A 253 4.89 -5.63 3.39
C GLY A 253 3.80 -4.72 2.83
N SER A 254 3.46 -4.92 1.56
CA SER A 254 2.35 -4.22 0.88
C SER A 254 1.43 -5.17 0.13
N GLY A 255 0.13 -4.86 0.04
CA GLY A 255 -0.88 -5.70 -0.58
C GLY A 255 -0.95 -7.10 0.08
N ALA A 256 -0.88 -8.17 -0.71
CA ALA A 256 -0.78 -9.54 -0.18
C ALA A 256 0.43 -9.77 0.77
N GLY A 257 1.48 -8.97 0.67
CA GLY A 257 2.61 -8.98 1.61
C GLY A 257 2.24 -8.38 2.97
N ALA A 258 1.40 -7.34 3.00
CA ALA A 258 0.81 -6.83 4.24
C ALA A 258 -0.23 -7.81 4.82
N SER A 259 -0.97 -8.52 3.97
CA SER A 259 -1.82 -9.64 4.43
C SER A 259 -0.98 -10.73 5.09
N CYS A 260 0.16 -11.13 4.50
CA CYS A 260 1.12 -12.05 5.13
C CYS A 260 1.60 -11.53 6.49
N VAL A 261 2.00 -10.26 6.59
CA VAL A 261 2.43 -9.63 7.86
C VAL A 261 1.37 -9.78 8.95
N ASN A 262 0.08 -9.53 8.65
CA ASN A 262 -1.01 -9.70 9.61
C ASN A 262 -1.25 -11.18 9.98
N LEU A 263 -1.10 -12.10 9.03
CA LEU A 263 -1.26 -13.54 9.28
C LEU A 263 -0.09 -14.11 10.11
N LEU A 264 1.11 -13.55 9.99
CA LEU A 264 2.25 -13.90 10.85
C LEU A 264 2.08 -13.41 12.29
N ILE A 265 1.42 -12.27 12.51
CA ILE A 265 1.04 -11.75 13.85
C ILE A 265 0.10 -12.71 14.58
N LEU A 266 -0.83 -13.34 13.83
CA LEU A 266 -1.85 -14.27 14.32
C LEU A 266 -1.34 -15.73 14.41
N SER A 267 -0.08 -16.01 14.05
CA SER A 267 0.46 -17.36 13.99
C SER A 267 1.41 -17.64 15.16
N HIS A 268 1.05 -18.63 15.98
CA HIS A 268 1.87 -19.09 17.12
C HIS A 268 3.28 -19.58 16.71
N HIS A 269 3.46 -19.97 15.44
CA HIS A 269 4.77 -20.37 14.89
C HIS A 269 5.75 -19.21 14.72
N SER A 270 5.28 -17.96 14.79
CA SER A 270 6.05 -16.73 14.60
C SER A 270 6.50 -16.07 15.92
N GLU A 271 6.03 -16.56 17.06
CA GLU A 271 6.22 -15.90 18.35
C GLU A 271 7.70 -15.65 18.68
N GLY A 272 8.02 -14.42 19.09
CA GLY A 272 9.38 -14.00 19.46
C GLY A 272 10.37 -13.85 18.30
N LEU A 273 9.98 -14.16 17.05
CA LEU A 273 10.88 -14.04 15.89
C LEU A 273 11.01 -12.60 15.37
N PHE A 274 10.02 -11.75 15.64
CA PHE A 274 10.04 -10.32 15.37
C PHE A 274 9.34 -9.55 16.50
N GLN A 275 9.48 -8.22 16.53
CA GLN A 275 8.95 -7.38 17.60
C GLN A 275 7.96 -6.31 17.08
N ARG A 276 7.99 -6.00 15.79
CA ARG A 276 7.15 -4.95 15.16
C ARG A 276 6.67 -5.35 13.77
N ALA A 277 5.56 -4.76 13.35
CA ALA A 277 4.97 -5.01 12.05
C ALA A 277 4.51 -3.72 11.34
N THR A 278 4.75 -3.64 10.04
CA THR A 278 4.23 -2.57 9.17
C THR A 278 3.40 -3.15 8.03
N ALA A 279 2.09 -2.89 8.04
CA ALA A 279 1.12 -3.39 7.08
C ALA A 279 0.62 -2.27 6.15
N GLN A 280 1.12 -2.24 4.91
CA GLN A 280 0.75 -1.25 3.91
C GLN A 280 -0.37 -1.81 3.01
N SER A 281 -1.55 -1.19 3.00
CA SER A 281 -2.60 -1.51 2.02
C SER A 281 -2.99 -3.00 1.94
N GLY A 282 -3.04 -3.70 3.08
CA GLY A 282 -3.45 -5.10 3.16
C GLY A 282 -3.62 -5.58 4.61
N THR A 283 -4.48 -6.58 4.81
CA THR A 283 -4.89 -7.09 6.14
C THR A 283 -5.15 -8.59 6.10
N ALA A 284 -5.35 -9.24 7.24
CA ALA A 284 -5.78 -10.65 7.28
C ALA A 284 -7.27 -10.87 6.96
N ILE A 285 -8.11 -9.81 6.95
CA ILE A 285 -9.58 -9.89 6.91
C ILE A 285 -10.22 -9.27 5.65
N SER A 286 -9.44 -8.97 4.62
CA SER A 286 -9.98 -8.67 3.27
C SER A 286 -10.43 -9.96 2.57
N SER A 287 -11.40 -9.90 1.65
CA SER A 287 -12.02 -11.10 1.00
C SER A 287 -11.06 -12.00 0.22
N TRP A 288 -9.89 -11.47 -0.15
CA TRP A 288 -8.82 -12.17 -0.85
C TRP A 288 -7.67 -12.64 0.06
N SER A 289 -7.72 -12.36 1.36
CA SER A 289 -6.60 -12.64 2.26
C SER A 289 -6.47 -14.12 2.61
N VAL A 290 -7.58 -14.85 2.66
CA VAL A 290 -7.68 -16.28 3.01
C VAL A 290 -8.55 -17.02 1.98
N ASN A 291 -8.16 -18.25 1.66
CA ASN A 291 -8.89 -19.16 0.79
C ASN A 291 -9.77 -20.11 1.62
N TYR A 292 -11.06 -19.80 1.72
CA TYR A 292 -12.04 -20.65 2.42
C TYR A 292 -12.54 -21.87 1.60
N GLN A 293 -11.99 -22.12 0.40
CA GLN A 293 -12.40 -23.24 -0.48
C GLN A 293 -11.21 -24.02 -1.09
N PRO A 294 -10.17 -24.42 -0.33
CA PRO A 294 -8.95 -25.00 -0.89
C PRO A 294 -9.20 -26.29 -1.67
N LEU A 295 -9.96 -27.24 -1.10
CA LEU A 295 -10.27 -28.53 -1.72
C LEU A 295 -10.99 -28.42 -3.08
N LYS A 296 -11.74 -27.33 -3.32
CA LYS A 296 -12.39 -27.03 -4.60
C LYS A 296 -11.34 -26.72 -5.68
N TYR A 297 -10.43 -25.79 -5.41
CA TYR A 297 -9.39 -25.40 -6.36
C TYR A 297 -8.32 -26.49 -6.54
N ALA A 298 -8.00 -27.23 -5.47
CA ALA A 298 -7.16 -28.43 -5.53
C ALA A 298 -7.73 -29.50 -6.47
N LYS A 299 -9.04 -29.78 -6.41
CA LYS A 299 -9.70 -30.73 -7.33
C LYS A 299 -9.78 -30.21 -8.77
N ILE A 300 -9.92 -28.89 -8.98
CA ILE A 300 -9.86 -28.28 -10.32
C ILE A 300 -8.46 -28.45 -10.92
N LEU A 301 -7.40 -28.15 -10.17
CA LEU A 301 -6.00 -28.38 -10.58
C LEU A 301 -5.76 -29.85 -10.92
N ALA A 302 -6.07 -30.74 -9.98
CA ALA A 302 -5.87 -32.17 -10.13
C ALA A 302 -6.57 -32.72 -11.38
N LYS A 303 -7.79 -32.24 -11.68
CA LYS A 303 -8.50 -32.56 -12.92
C LYS A 303 -7.80 -32.02 -14.16
N LYS A 304 -7.33 -30.77 -14.17
CA LYS A 304 -6.63 -30.18 -15.34
C LYS A 304 -5.31 -30.91 -15.67
N VAL A 305 -4.55 -31.34 -14.65
CA VAL A 305 -3.23 -31.98 -14.87
C VAL A 305 -3.26 -33.51 -14.96
N GLY A 306 -4.44 -34.14 -14.83
CA GLY A 306 -4.63 -35.60 -14.94
C GLY A 306 -4.45 -36.40 -13.65
N CYS A 307 -4.38 -35.74 -12.50
CA CYS A 307 -4.30 -36.35 -11.16
C CYS A 307 -5.68 -36.50 -10.48
N ASN A 308 -6.73 -36.77 -11.26
CA ASN A 308 -8.12 -36.88 -10.77
C ASN A 308 -8.36 -38.21 -10.04
N LEU A 309 -7.79 -38.34 -8.85
CA LEU A 309 -7.89 -39.51 -7.97
C LEU A 309 -8.92 -39.26 -6.86
N GLY A 310 -9.47 -40.35 -6.30
CA GLY A 310 -10.51 -40.28 -5.26
C GLY A 310 -9.96 -40.04 -3.85
N ASP A 311 -8.75 -40.52 -3.60
CA ASP A 311 -7.99 -40.33 -2.37
C ASP A 311 -7.10 -39.07 -2.45
N THR A 312 -6.94 -38.35 -1.34
CA THR A 312 -6.19 -37.09 -1.31
C THR A 312 -4.68 -37.27 -1.17
N LEU A 313 -4.21 -38.38 -0.60
CA LEU A 313 -2.78 -38.70 -0.52
C LEU A 313 -2.26 -39.14 -1.90
N GLU A 314 -2.97 -40.03 -2.59
CA GLU A 314 -2.63 -40.43 -3.96
C GLU A 314 -2.63 -39.22 -4.92
N LEU A 315 -3.60 -38.31 -4.75
CA LEU A 315 -3.69 -37.05 -5.51
C LEU A 315 -2.45 -36.17 -5.28
N VAL A 316 -2.04 -35.98 -4.02
CA VAL A 316 -0.84 -35.20 -3.66
C VAL A 316 0.43 -35.85 -4.22
N GLU A 317 0.58 -37.18 -4.11
CA GLU A 317 1.70 -37.89 -4.73
C GLU A 317 1.74 -37.72 -6.25
N CYS A 318 0.60 -37.76 -6.92
CA CYS A 318 0.51 -37.51 -8.36
C CYS A 318 0.96 -36.07 -8.70
N LEU A 319 0.55 -35.07 -7.91
CA LEU A 319 0.97 -33.67 -8.09
C LEU A 319 2.47 -33.45 -7.79
N ARG A 320 3.07 -34.19 -6.85
CA ARG A 320 4.54 -34.16 -6.62
C ARG A 320 5.33 -34.66 -7.83
N ARG A 321 4.79 -35.62 -8.59
CA ARG A 321 5.44 -36.20 -9.78
C ARG A 321 5.33 -35.32 -11.04
N LYS A 322 4.56 -34.22 -11.00
CA LYS A 322 4.46 -33.24 -12.09
C LYS A 322 5.67 -32.30 -12.16
N SER A 323 5.95 -31.76 -13.34
CA SER A 323 6.80 -30.56 -13.43
C SER A 323 6.09 -29.35 -12.85
N TYR A 324 6.82 -28.36 -12.31
CA TYR A 324 6.17 -27.15 -11.77
C TYR A 324 5.39 -26.37 -12.83
N ARG A 325 5.85 -26.36 -14.09
CA ARG A 325 5.17 -25.71 -15.23
C ARG A 325 3.78 -26.29 -15.47
N GLU A 326 3.66 -27.62 -15.50
CA GLU A 326 2.35 -28.30 -15.59
C GLU A 326 1.37 -27.88 -14.47
N LEU A 327 1.84 -27.43 -13.31
CA LEU A 327 1.02 -27.00 -12.18
C LEU A 327 0.71 -25.50 -12.21
N VAL A 328 1.71 -24.67 -12.52
CA VAL A 328 1.65 -23.20 -12.45
C VAL A 328 0.99 -22.59 -13.70
N ASP A 329 1.18 -23.19 -14.87
CA ASP A 329 0.59 -22.71 -16.13
C ASP A 329 -0.91 -23.06 -16.28
N GLN A 330 -1.56 -23.51 -15.19
CA GLN A 330 -2.97 -23.84 -15.17
C GLN A 330 -3.82 -22.62 -14.79
N ASP A 331 -4.56 -22.11 -15.77
CA ASP A 331 -5.66 -21.17 -15.56
C ASP A 331 -6.66 -21.74 -14.52
N ILE A 332 -6.74 -21.16 -13.33
CA ILE A 332 -7.67 -21.59 -12.27
C ILE A 332 -8.30 -20.33 -11.68
N GLN A 333 -9.36 -19.86 -12.33
CA GLN A 333 -10.08 -18.67 -11.90
C GLN A 333 -10.83 -18.91 -10.57
N PRO A 334 -10.62 -18.07 -9.55
CA PRO A 334 -11.44 -18.07 -8.33
C PRO A 334 -12.81 -17.42 -8.55
N ALA A 335 -13.62 -17.32 -7.49
CA ALA A 335 -14.68 -16.32 -7.46
C ALA A 335 -14.07 -14.90 -7.49
N ARG A 336 -14.77 -13.92 -8.07
CA ARG A 336 -14.25 -12.55 -8.15
C ARG A 336 -13.97 -12.00 -6.74
N TYR A 337 -12.89 -11.23 -6.60
CA TYR A 337 -12.41 -10.68 -5.31
C TYR A 337 -11.97 -11.72 -4.25
N HIS A 338 -11.81 -12.98 -4.65
CA HIS A 338 -11.30 -14.07 -3.81
C HIS A 338 -10.08 -14.73 -4.48
N ILE A 339 -9.35 -15.58 -3.74
CA ILE A 339 -8.15 -16.27 -4.20
C ILE A 339 -8.38 -17.78 -4.45
N ALA A 340 -7.62 -18.36 -5.37
CA ALA A 340 -7.65 -19.80 -5.67
C ALA A 340 -6.59 -20.59 -4.89
N PHE A 341 -5.40 -20.00 -4.72
CA PHE A 341 -4.30 -20.51 -3.90
C PHE A 341 -3.71 -19.34 -3.10
N GLY A 342 -3.66 -19.48 -1.79
CA GLY A 342 -3.18 -18.51 -0.82
C GLY A 342 -3.44 -19.07 0.60
N PRO A 343 -3.23 -18.27 1.66
CA PRO A 343 -3.38 -18.72 3.04
C PRO A 343 -4.71 -19.44 3.34
N VAL A 344 -4.69 -20.44 4.21
CA VAL A 344 -5.86 -21.24 4.62
C VAL A 344 -5.91 -21.36 6.14
N VAL A 345 -7.12 -21.41 6.71
CA VAL A 345 -7.30 -21.86 8.10
C VAL A 345 -7.02 -23.37 8.14
N ASP A 346 -5.91 -23.77 8.74
CA ASP A 346 -5.43 -25.16 8.78
C ASP A 346 -5.44 -25.77 10.19
N GLY A 347 -5.83 -24.99 11.20
CA GLY A 347 -5.83 -25.40 12.60
C GLY A 347 -4.41 -25.52 13.19
N ASP A 348 -3.41 -24.91 12.57
CA ASP A 348 -1.99 -25.04 12.94
C ASP A 348 -1.22 -23.73 12.73
N VAL A 349 -0.91 -23.37 11.48
CA VAL A 349 -0.30 -22.09 11.13
C VAL A 349 -1.30 -20.94 11.31
N LEU A 350 -2.56 -21.20 10.96
CA LEU A 350 -3.71 -20.32 11.23
C LEU A 350 -4.76 -21.14 11.99
N PRO A 351 -4.86 -21.00 13.33
CA PRO A 351 -5.72 -21.85 14.17
C PRO A 351 -7.21 -21.74 13.89
N ASP A 352 -7.69 -20.53 13.58
CA ASP A 352 -9.10 -20.22 13.27
C ASP A 352 -9.15 -19.07 12.25
N ASP A 353 -10.34 -18.59 11.90
CA ASP A 353 -10.56 -17.42 11.05
C ASP A 353 -9.85 -16.17 11.61
N PRO A 354 -9.09 -15.40 10.80
CA PRO A 354 -8.39 -14.21 11.28
C PRO A 354 -9.27 -13.15 11.95
N GLU A 355 -10.54 -13.00 11.56
CA GLU A 355 -11.44 -12.08 12.26
C GLU A 355 -11.78 -12.60 13.65
N ILE A 356 -11.99 -13.91 13.81
CA ILE A 356 -12.24 -14.55 15.10
C ILE A 356 -11.01 -14.42 16.02
N LEU A 357 -9.81 -14.67 15.51
CA LEU A 357 -8.56 -14.52 16.27
C LEU A 357 -8.34 -13.07 16.72
N MET A 358 -8.55 -12.09 15.82
CA MET A 358 -8.45 -10.66 16.15
C MET A 358 -9.54 -10.20 17.13
N GLN A 359 -10.77 -10.73 17.05
CA GLN A 359 -11.85 -10.43 17.98
C GLN A 359 -11.64 -11.04 19.38
N GLN A 360 -10.95 -12.18 19.48
CA GLN A 360 -10.61 -12.82 20.76
C GLN A 360 -9.36 -12.20 21.42
N GLY A 361 -8.48 -11.58 20.63
CA GLY A 361 -7.19 -11.06 21.10
C GLY A 361 -6.06 -12.09 21.07
N GLU A 362 -6.21 -13.14 20.26
CA GLU A 362 -5.23 -14.22 20.09
C GLU A 362 -4.07 -13.78 19.18
N PHE A 363 -3.34 -12.75 19.63
CA PHE A 363 -2.10 -12.25 19.03
C PHE A 363 -1.18 -11.69 20.11
N LEU A 364 0.14 -11.74 19.89
CA LEU A 364 1.08 -11.04 20.77
C LEU A 364 0.99 -9.52 20.56
N ASN A 365 1.25 -8.75 21.62
CA ASN A 365 1.27 -7.28 21.59
C ASN A 365 2.54 -6.74 20.91
N TYR A 366 2.55 -6.75 19.57
CA TYR A 366 3.56 -6.10 18.73
C TYR A 366 3.29 -4.58 18.60
N ASP A 367 4.33 -3.78 18.32
CA ASP A 367 4.13 -2.44 17.78
C ASP A 367 3.64 -2.56 16.32
N ILE A 368 2.59 -1.81 15.92
CA ILE A 368 2.00 -1.90 14.56
C ILE A 368 1.88 -0.52 13.89
N LEU A 369 2.41 -0.42 12.67
CA LEU A 369 2.17 0.70 11.75
C LEU A 369 1.29 0.18 10.59
N ILE A 370 0.14 0.79 10.36
CA ILE A 370 -0.83 0.33 9.36
C ILE A 370 -1.44 1.50 8.58
N GLY A 371 -1.81 1.31 7.33
CA GLY A 371 -2.46 2.36 6.55
C GLY A 371 -2.84 1.95 5.15
N VAL A 372 -3.41 2.91 4.43
CA VAL A 372 -4.05 2.75 3.12
C VAL A 372 -3.81 3.98 2.24
N ASN A 373 -3.88 3.79 0.92
CA ASN A 373 -3.77 4.86 -0.07
C ASN A 373 -5.16 5.46 -0.37
N GLN A 374 -5.21 6.70 -0.85
CA GLN A 374 -6.47 7.47 -1.03
C GLN A 374 -7.49 6.79 -1.96
N GLY A 375 -7.01 6.05 -2.95
CA GLY A 375 -7.77 5.53 -4.09
C GLY A 375 -7.28 4.17 -4.58
N GLU A 376 -6.96 3.26 -3.65
CA GLU A 376 -6.51 1.87 -3.90
C GLU A 376 -7.15 1.22 -5.14
N GLY A 377 -8.49 1.27 -5.22
CA GLY A 377 -9.32 0.62 -6.23
C GLY A 377 -9.31 1.24 -7.64
N LEU A 378 -8.21 1.85 -8.10
CA LEU A 378 -8.11 2.45 -9.44
C LEU A 378 -8.53 1.48 -10.55
N LYS A 379 -7.92 0.29 -10.59
CA LYS A 379 -8.19 -0.80 -11.56
C LYS A 379 -9.64 -1.32 -11.53
N PHE A 380 -10.46 -0.95 -10.53
CA PHE A 380 -11.90 -1.29 -10.50
C PHE A 380 -12.75 -0.44 -11.47
N VAL A 381 -12.22 0.72 -11.91
CA VAL A 381 -12.93 1.68 -12.77
C VAL A 381 -12.12 2.12 -14.00
N GLU A 382 -10.89 1.61 -14.18
CA GLU A 382 -9.96 2.07 -15.23
C GLU A 382 -10.33 1.60 -16.65
N ASP A 383 -10.98 0.44 -16.80
CA ASP A 383 -11.48 -0.11 -18.09
C ASP A 383 -12.44 0.83 -18.86
N TRP A 384 -12.87 1.95 -18.25
CA TRP A 384 -13.85 2.90 -18.77
C TRP A 384 -13.32 4.34 -18.82
N VAL A 385 -12.00 4.51 -19.04
CA VAL A 385 -11.34 5.81 -19.21
C VAL A 385 -11.74 6.56 -20.48
N ASP A 386 -12.13 5.86 -21.56
CA ASP A 386 -12.39 6.42 -22.90
C ASP A 386 -13.59 7.41 -23.01
N ASN A 387 -14.25 7.75 -21.89
CA ASN A 387 -15.41 8.64 -21.86
C ASN A 387 -15.13 9.89 -21.00
N GLU A 388 -15.01 11.06 -21.64
CA GLU A 388 -14.81 12.35 -20.94
C GLU A 388 -15.95 12.65 -19.94
N ASP A 389 -17.17 12.18 -20.24
CA ASP A 389 -18.36 12.26 -19.37
C ASP A 389 -18.27 11.39 -18.09
N GLY A 390 -17.27 10.51 -17.97
CA GLY A 390 -17.11 9.57 -16.87
C GLY A 390 -18.14 8.43 -16.87
N ILE A 391 -18.50 7.95 -15.68
CA ILE A 391 -19.32 6.73 -15.52
C ILE A 391 -20.82 7.04 -15.69
N SER A 392 -21.51 6.21 -16.49
CA SER A 392 -22.97 6.26 -16.65
C SER A 392 -23.73 5.69 -15.44
N ALA A 393 -24.97 6.15 -15.23
CA ALA A 393 -25.80 5.67 -14.11
C ALA A 393 -26.10 4.15 -14.20
N SER A 394 -26.32 3.63 -15.40
CA SER A 394 -26.56 2.20 -15.63
C SER A 394 -25.31 1.34 -15.38
N TYR A 395 -24.11 1.82 -15.73
CA TYR A 395 -22.87 1.10 -15.40
C TYR A 395 -22.57 1.13 -13.90
N PHE A 396 -22.84 2.26 -13.23
CA PHE A 396 -22.75 2.38 -11.77
C PHE A 396 -23.66 1.36 -11.06
N ASP A 397 -24.96 1.32 -11.43
CA ASP A 397 -25.92 0.36 -10.88
C ASP A 397 -25.52 -1.10 -11.16
N PHE A 398 -25.09 -1.42 -12.38
CA PHE A 398 -24.60 -2.75 -12.75
C PHE A 398 -23.39 -3.16 -11.92
N THR A 399 -22.41 -2.27 -11.78
CA THR A 399 -21.15 -2.59 -11.09
C THR A 399 -21.34 -2.78 -9.60
N ILE A 400 -22.21 -1.98 -8.95
CA ILE A 400 -22.59 -2.20 -7.54
C ILE A 400 -23.33 -3.53 -7.37
N SER A 401 -24.20 -3.89 -8.31
CA SER A 401 -24.90 -5.18 -8.28
C SER A 401 -23.92 -6.35 -8.37
N ASN A 402 -23.06 -6.33 -9.39
CA ASN A 402 -22.01 -7.32 -9.64
C ASN A 402 -21.01 -7.42 -8.45
N PHE A 403 -20.69 -6.31 -7.79
CA PHE A 403 -19.90 -6.27 -6.56
C PHE A 403 -20.59 -7.01 -5.40
N VAL A 404 -21.87 -6.69 -5.13
CA VAL A 404 -22.67 -7.33 -4.06
C VAL A 404 -22.83 -8.83 -4.30
N ASP A 405 -23.16 -9.23 -5.53
CA ASP A 405 -23.45 -10.63 -5.87
C ASP A 405 -22.22 -11.55 -5.70
N ASN A 406 -21.00 -11.03 -5.93
CA ASN A 406 -19.75 -11.80 -5.78
C ASN A 406 -19.26 -11.89 -4.33
N LEU A 407 -19.49 -10.87 -3.49
CA LEU A 407 -18.99 -10.82 -2.11
C LEU A 407 -20.00 -11.36 -1.08
N TYR A 408 -21.29 -11.12 -1.29
CA TYR A 408 -22.35 -11.47 -0.35
C TYR A 408 -23.30 -12.55 -0.89
N GLY A 409 -23.04 -13.06 -2.09
CA GLY A 409 -23.85 -14.06 -2.80
C GLY A 409 -25.21 -13.53 -3.25
N TYR A 410 -25.93 -14.38 -4.00
CA TYR A 410 -27.28 -14.11 -4.48
C TYR A 410 -28.33 -14.98 -3.75
N PRO A 411 -28.77 -14.59 -2.53
CA PRO A 411 -30.02 -15.05 -1.95
C PRO A 411 -31.18 -14.16 -2.40
N GLU A 412 -32.38 -14.74 -2.44
CA GLU A 412 -33.61 -13.99 -2.63
C GLU A 412 -33.77 -12.94 -1.49
N GLY A 413 -34.30 -11.75 -1.81
CA GLY A 413 -34.51 -10.67 -0.84
C GLY A 413 -33.36 -9.67 -0.61
N LYS A 414 -32.12 -9.91 -1.09
CA LYS A 414 -30.97 -8.98 -0.88
C LYS A 414 -31.02 -7.65 -1.66
N ASP A 415 -32.15 -7.29 -2.27
CA ASP A 415 -32.40 -5.95 -2.83
C ASP A 415 -32.06 -4.83 -1.84
N ILE A 416 -32.43 -5.01 -0.56
CA ILE A 416 -32.20 -4.02 0.51
C ILE A 416 -30.72 -3.65 0.64
N LEU A 417 -29.82 -4.64 0.61
CA LEU A 417 -28.38 -4.42 0.73
C LEU A 417 -27.84 -3.65 -0.49
N ARG A 418 -28.19 -4.09 -1.70
CA ARG A 418 -27.76 -3.45 -2.95
C ARG A 418 -28.26 -2.01 -3.07
N GLU A 419 -29.56 -1.76 -2.83
CA GLU A 419 -30.10 -0.40 -2.92
C GLU A 419 -29.58 0.51 -1.79
N THR A 420 -29.25 -0.04 -0.61
CA THR A 420 -28.57 0.73 0.46
C THR A 420 -27.13 1.09 0.06
N ILE A 421 -26.37 0.17 -0.55
CA ILE A 421 -25.00 0.46 -1.03
C ILE A 421 -25.05 1.54 -2.13
N LYS A 422 -25.95 1.42 -3.12
CA LYS A 422 -26.18 2.47 -4.13
C LYS A 422 -26.52 3.82 -3.48
N PHE A 423 -27.43 3.82 -2.50
CA PHE A 423 -27.81 5.04 -1.78
C PHE A 423 -26.62 5.66 -1.04
N MET A 424 -25.79 4.85 -0.39
CA MET A 424 -24.63 5.30 0.37
C MET A 424 -23.47 5.78 -0.52
N TYR A 425 -23.37 5.34 -1.78
CA TYR A 425 -22.32 5.77 -2.73
C TYR A 425 -22.82 6.68 -3.86
N THR A 426 -24.08 7.10 -3.83
CA THR A 426 -24.57 8.22 -4.66
C THR A 426 -24.21 9.54 -3.98
N ASP A 427 -23.55 10.48 -4.68
CA ASP A 427 -23.50 11.86 -4.22
C ASP A 427 -24.84 12.54 -4.52
N TRP A 428 -25.68 12.66 -3.49
CA TRP A 428 -27.00 13.28 -3.63
C TRP A 428 -26.98 14.80 -3.87
N ALA A 429 -25.81 15.45 -3.75
CA ALA A 429 -25.64 16.86 -4.11
C ALA A 429 -25.28 17.08 -5.59
N ASP A 430 -24.75 16.05 -6.28
CA ASP A 430 -24.30 16.12 -7.68
C ASP A 430 -24.56 14.78 -8.43
N ARG A 431 -25.76 14.21 -8.22
CA ARG A 431 -26.13 12.83 -8.59
C ARG A 431 -25.88 12.45 -10.05
N ASP A 432 -26.11 13.39 -10.96
CA ASP A 432 -26.11 13.11 -12.39
C ASP A 432 -24.70 13.21 -13.02
N ASN A 433 -23.71 13.74 -12.28
CA ASN A 433 -22.30 13.86 -12.67
C ASN A 433 -21.58 12.49 -12.77
N GLY A 434 -21.06 12.17 -13.96
CA GLY A 434 -20.35 10.91 -14.21
C GLY A 434 -18.92 10.85 -13.67
N GLU A 435 -18.23 11.98 -13.49
CA GLU A 435 -16.97 12.02 -12.74
C GLU A 435 -17.19 11.69 -11.27
N MET A 436 -18.30 12.18 -10.68
CA MET A 436 -18.60 11.90 -9.29
C MET A 436 -18.97 10.43 -9.10
N ARG A 437 -19.76 9.83 -10.01
CA ARG A 437 -19.99 8.37 -10.03
C ARG A 437 -18.70 7.56 -10.21
N ARG A 438 -17.73 8.03 -11.00
CA ARG A 438 -16.39 7.41 -11.11
C ARG A 438 -15.67 7.42 -9.75
N LYS A 439 -15.62 8.57 -9.09
CA LYS A 439 -15.01 8.73 -7.76
C LYS A 439 -15.69 7.91 -6.68
N THR A 440 -17.02 7.88 -6.62
CA THR A 440 -17.72 7.13 -5.58
C THR A 440 -17.72 5.62 -5.81
N LEU A 441 -17.64 5.15 -7.06
CA LEU A 441 -17.49 3.72 -7.38
C LEU A 441 -16.06 3.21 -7.09
N LEU A 442 -15.03 4.02 -7.38
CA LEU A 442 -13.66 3.76 -6.93
C LEU A 442 -13.60 3.72 -5.40
N ALA A 443 -14.18 4.74 -4.74
CA ALA A 443 -14.25 4.82 -3.28
C ALA A 443 -14.95 3.62 -2.65
N LEU A 444 -16.03 3.10 -3.24
CA LEU A 444 -16.74 1.90 -2.77
C LEU A 444 -15.81 0.69 -2.67
N PHE A 445 -14.98 0.46 -3.69
CA PHE A 445 -14.05 -0.67 -3.73
C PHE A 445 -12.88 -0.46 -2.76
N THR A 446 -12.29 0.75 -2.74
CA THR A 446 -11.28 1.18 -1.76
C THR A 446 -11.78 0.99 -0.31
N ASP A 447 -13.01 1.44 -0.02
CA ASP A 447 -13.60 1.42 1.31
C ASP A 447 -13.84 0.02 1.84
N HIS A 448 -14.38 -0.89 1.01
CA HIS A 448 -14.67 -2.26 1.43
C HIS A 448 -13.43 -3.15 1.49
N GLN A 449 -12.57 -3.12 0.47
CA GLN A 449 -11.46 -4.08 0.37
C GLN A 449 -10.23 -3.70 1.22
N TRP A 450 -10.02 -2.41 1.48
CA TRP A 450 -8.84 -1.90 2.20
C TRP A 450 -9.19 -1.08 3.45
N VAL A 451 -10.00 -0.01 3.33
CA VAL A 451 -10.14 0.96 4.43
C VAL A 451 -10.86 0.36 5.65
N ALA A 452 -12.03 -0.28 5.46
CA ALA A 452 -12.78 -0.85 6.56
C ALA A 452 -12.02 -2.02 7.23
N PRO A 453 -11.41 -2.98 6.50
CA PRO A 453 -10.47 -3.95 7.06
C PRO A 453 -9.33 -3.32 7.87
N ALA A 454 -8.63 -2.33 7.31
CA ALA A 454 -7.49 -1.71 7.98
C ALA A 454 -7.89 -0.98 9.28
N VAL A 455 -9.03 -0.28 9.28
CA VAL A 455 -9.53 0.40 10.49
C VAL A 455 -10.10 -0.60 11.52
N ALA A 456 -10.67 -1.73 11.10
CA ALA A 456 -11.05 -2.82 11.99
C ALA A 456 -9.83 -3.46 12.68
N THR A 457 -8.81 -3.83 11.89
CA THR A 457 -7.52 -4.33 12.39
C THR A 457 -6.87 -3.36 13.37
N ALA A 458 -6.76 -2.07 13.00
CA ALA A 458 -6.19 -1.03 13.86
C ALA A 458 -6.98 -0.80 15.16
N LYS A 459 -8.32 -0.90 15.10
CA LYS A 459 -9.21 -0.82 16.27
C LYS A 459 -8.95 -1.97 17.24
N LEU A 460 -8.96 -3.22 16.75
CA LEU A 460 -8.80 -4.41 17.59
C LEU A 460 -7.44 -4.44 18.28
N HIS A 461 -6.34 -4.19 17.54
CA HIS A 461 -5.01 -4.08 18.15
C HIS A 461 -4.93 -2.97 19.21
N ALA A 462 -5.52 -1.79 18.97
CA ALA A 462 -5.54 -0.72 19.96
C ALA A 462 -6.44 -1.02 21.19
N GLU A 463 -7.50 -1.82 21.04
CA GLU A 463 -8.37 -2.27 22.14
C GLU A 463 -7.67 -3.33 23.03
N TYR A 464 -6.83 -4.19 22.44
CA TYR A 464 -5.94 -5.12 23.14
C TYR A 464 -4.59 -4.51 23.60
N GLN A 465 -4.48 -3.17 23.55
CA GLN A 465 -3.36 -2.36 24.05
C GLN A 465 -2.05 -2.43 23.24
N SER A 466 -2.07 -2.98 22.02
CA SER A 466 -0.95 -2.88 21.08
C SER A 466 -0.69 -1.41 20.71
N PRO A 467 0.56 -0.94 20.61
CA PRO A 467 0.87 0.40 20.09
C PRO A 467 0.60 0.51 18.58
N VAL A 468 -0.49 1.19 18.19
CA VAL A 468 -0.87 1.36 16.78
C VAL A 468 -0.58 2.77 16.26
N TYR A 469 -0.06 2.87 15.04
CA TYR A 469 0.07 4.13 14.27
C TYR A 469 -0.62 3.97 12.92
N PHE A 470 -1.65 4.78 12.66
CA PHE A 470 -2.41 4.74 11.39
C PHE A 470 -1.95 5.85 10.43
N TYR A 471 -1.80 5.54 9.13
CA TYR A 471 -1.58 6.54 8.07
C TYR A 471 -2.61 6.46 6.94
N THR A 472 -2.71 7.55 6.18
CA THR A 472 -3.33 7.55 4.85
C THR A 472 -2.43 8.22 3.83
N PHE A 473 -2.20 7.60 2.67
CA PHE A 473 -1.30 8.09 1.63
C PHE A 473 -2.09 8.88 0.57
N TYR A 474 -1.85 10.20 0.53
CA TYR A 474 -2.57 11.19 -0.29
C TYR A 474 -1.57 11.92 -1.21
N HIS A 475 -0.69 11.15 -1.85
CA HIS A 475 0.30 11.61 -2.83
C HIS A 475 0.77 10.43 -3.71
N HIS A 476 1.12 10.68 -4.96
CA HIS A 476 1.81 9.74 -5.84
C HIS A 476 2.62 10.52 -6.89
N CYS A 477 3.41 9.81 -7.68
CA CYS A 477 4.07 10.37 -8.85
C CYS A 477 3.19 10.12 -10.10
N GLN A 478 3.17 11.06 -11.06
CA GLN A 478 2.37 10.95 -12.28
C GLN A 478 3.18 10.32 -13.42
N THR A 479 2.75 9.17 -13.92
CA THR A 479 3.25 8.56 -15.16
C THR A 479 2.37 8.95 -16.35
N GLU A 480 2.88 8.77 -17.57
CA GLU A 480 2.12 8.99 -18.81
C GLU A 480 1.02 7.93 -19.02
N THR A 481 1.15 6.74 -18.43
CA THR A 481 0.14 5.67 -18.46
C THR A 481 -1.09 5.99 -17.61
N ARG A 482 -0.92 6.85 -16.58
CA ARG A 482 -1.89 7.02 -15.51
C ARG A 482 -2.87 8.15 -15.82
N PRO A 483 -4.19 7.97 -15.61
CA PRO A 483 -5.16 9.05 -15.80
C PRO A 483 -4.94 10.26 -14.87
N GLU A 484 -5.05 11.50 -15.37
CA GLU A 484 -4.89 12.74 -14.58
C GLU A 484 -5.92 12.95 -13.46
N TRP A 485 -6.99 12.15 -13.45
CA TRP A 485 -8.03 12.20 -12.42
C TRP A 485 -7.79 11.21 -11.27
N ALA A 486 -6.84 10.28 -11.41
CA ALA A 486 -6.55 9.26 -10.42
C ALA A 486 -5.88 9.87 -9.17
N ASP A 487 -6.38 9.50 -8.00
CA ASP A 487 -5.69 9.73 -6.72
C ASP A 487 -4.63 8.63 -6.48
N ALA A 488 -3.93 8.66 -5.33
CA ALA A 488 -2.94 7.62 -4.97
C ALA A 488 -3.59 6.23 -4.83
N ALA A 489 -3.11 5.26 -5.60
CA ALA A 489 -3.69 3.95 -5.86
C ALA A 489 -2.83 2.81 -5.27
N HIS A 490 -3.18 1.56 -5.54
CA HIS A 490 -2.56 0.43 -4.87
C HIS A 490 -1.05 0.31 -5.14
N GLY A 491 -0.26 0.31 -4.05
CA GLY A 491 1.20 0.18 -4.07
C GLY A 491 2.00 1.45 -4.42
N ASP A 492 1.35 2.61 -4.57
CA ASP A 492 2.03 3.90 -4.84
C ASP A 492 2.96 4.39 -3.73
N GLU A 493 2.84 3.85 -2.51
CA GLU A 493 3.71 4.20 -1.39
C GLU A 493 5.09 3.53 -1.48
N ILE A 494 5.20 2.41 -2.21
CA ILE A 494 6.43 1.61 -2.36
C ILE A 494 7.65 2.42 -2.82
N PRO A 495 7.59 3.26 -3.89
CA PRO A 495 8.75 4.05 -4.31
C PRO A 495 9.26 5.00 -3.22
N TYR A 496 8.36 5.53 -2.39
CA TYR A 496 8.70 6.45 -1.31
C TYR A 496 9.29 5.73 -0.10
N VAL A 497 8.78 4.53 0.23
CA VAL A 497 9.31 3.65 1.28
C VAL A 497 10.69 3.10 0.93
N PHE A 498 10.94 2.76 -0.33
CA PHE A 498 12.23 2.21 -0.80
C PHE A 498 13.25 3.28 -1.26
N GLY A 499 12.91 4.57 -1.18
CA GLY A 499 13.87 5.65 -1.46
C GLY A 499 14.12 5.95 -2.93
N ILE A 500 13.33 5.39 -3.86
CA ILE A 500 13.55 5.49 -5.30
C ILE A 500 13.69 6.95 -5.79
N PRO A 501 12.90 7.94 -5.32
CA PRO A 501 13.10 9.35 -5.68
C PRO A 501 14.52 9.90 -5.43
N MET A 502 15.29 9.31 -4.51
CA MET A 502 16.67 9.76 -4.21
C MET A 502 17.72 9.32 -5.25
N ILE A 503 17.43 8.32 -6.07
CA ILE A 503 18.32 7.80 -7.12
C ILE A 503 17.83 8.12 -8.54
N GLY A 504 16.58 8.54 -8.68
CA GLY A 504 15.94 8.94 -9.95
C GLY A 504 14.87 7.95 -10.42
N ALA A 505 14.40 8.14 -11.65
CA ALA A 505 13.58 7.14 -12.33
C ALA A 505 14.38 5.84 -12.54
N THR A 506 13.70 4.71 -12.53
CA THR A 506 14.27 3.36 -12.77
C THR A 506 13.38 2.60 -13.74
N ASP A 507 13.86 1.51 -14.34
CA ASP A 507 13.05 0.75 -15.30
C ASP A 507 11.72 0.25 -14.70
N LEU A 508 11.72 -0.16 -13.42
CA LEU A 508 10.52 -0.63 -12.71
C LEU A 508 9.65 0.52 -12.16
N PHE A 509 10.23 1.71 -11.99
CA PHE A 509 9.55 2.92 -11.53
C PHE A 509 9.94 4.10 -12.43
N PRO A 510 9.42 4.17 -13.67
CA PRO A 510 9.86 5.13 -14.70
C PRO A 510 9.36 6.57 -14.44
N CYS A 511 8.80 6.85 -13.28
CA CYS A 511 8.18 8.13 -12.99
C CYS A 511 9.21 9.26 -12.76
N ASN A 512 8.91 10.44 -13.29
CA ASN A 512 9.79 11.61 -13.24
C ASN A 512 9.67 12.33 -11.87
N PHE A 513 10.26 11.74 -10.83
CA PHE A 513 10.14 12.19 -9.44
C PHE A 513 10.58 13.65 -9.24
N SER A 514 9.70 14.47 -8.66
CA SER A 514 9.99 15.87 -8.40
C SER A 514 10.79 16.06 -7.09
N LYS A 515 11.33 17.26 -6.87
CA LYS A 515 11.95 17.63 -5.59
C LYS A 515 11.00 17.58 -4.38
N ASN A 516 9.68 17.50 -4.59
CA ASN A 516 8.74 17.22 -3.49
C ASN A 516 8.68 15.72 -3.17
N ASP A 517 8.88 14.84 -4.16
CA ASP A 517 8.89 13.39 -3.99
C ASP A 517 10.14 12.92 -3.25
N VAL A 518 11.30 13.53 -3.53
CA VAL A 518 12.54 13.32 -2.76
C VAL A 518 12.33 13.69 -1.27
N MET A 519 11.70 14.83 -1.01
CA MET A 519 11.37 15.28 0.35
C MET A 519 10.37 14.33 1.02
N LEU A 520 9.32 13.89 0.32
CA LEU A 520 8.32 12.98 0.89
C LEU A 520 8.89 11.58 1.15
N SER A 521 9.76 11.07 0.27
CA SER A 521 10.44 9.79 0.49
C SER A 521 11.39 9.85 1.69
N ALA A 522 12.16 10.93 1.86
CA ALA A 522 12.96 11.16 3.07
C ALA A 522 12.10 11.14 4.35
N VAL A 523 10.93 11.79 4.32
CA VAL A 523 9.96 11.80 5.44
C VAL A 523 9.45 10.38 5.74
N VAL A 524 9.03 9.65 4.72
CA VAL A 524 8.46 8.29 4.84
C VAL A 524 9.52 7.33 5.39
N MET A 525 10.73 7.30 4.81
CA MET A 525 11.83 6.49 5.33
C MET A 525 12.25 6.89 6.75
N THR A 526 12.19 8.17 7.10
CA THR A 526 12.41 8.61 8.49
C THR A 526 11.39 7.98 9.43
N TYR A 527 10.09 8.10 9.16
CA TYR A 527 9.04 7.51 10.00
C TYR A 527 9.13 5.97 10.06
N TRP A 528 9.33 5.28 8.92
CA TRP A 528 9.42 3.82 8.86
C TRP A 528 10.65 3.29 9.62
N THR A 529 11.81 3.93 9.47
CA THR A 529 13.05 3.46 10.13
C THR A 529 13.11 3.85 11.60
N ASN A 530 12.51 4.99 12.01
CA ASN A 530 12.27 5.33 13.41
C ASN A 530 11.39 4.29 14.11
N PHE A 531 10.27 3.92 13.48
CA PHE A 531 9.38 2.89 13.97
C PHE A 531 10.13 1.55 14.13
N ALA A 532 10.93 1.13 13.14
CA ALA A 532 11.77 -0.06 13.27
C ALA A 532 12.81 0.03 14.40
N LYS A 533 13.40 1.22 14.63
CA LYS A 533 14.38 1.48 15.71
C LYS A 533 13.78 1.40 17.11
N THR A 534 12.56 1.92 17.32
CA THR A 534 12.04 2.24 18.67
C THR A 534 10.61 1.81 18.97
N GLY A 535 9.77 1.55 17.96
CA GLY A 535 8.31 1.40 18.11
C GLY A 535 7.54 2.71 18.01
N ASP A 536 8.22 3.85 17.89
CA ASP A 536 7.61 5.17 17.67
C ASP A 536 8.18 5.79 16.38
N PRO A 537 7.35 6.08 15.35
CA PRO A 537 7.83 6.69 14.11
C PRO A 537 8.42 8.09 14.32
N ASN A 538 8.20 8.74 15.47
CA ASN A 538 8.78 10.04 15.79
C ASN A 538 10.20 9.94 16.42
N GLN A 539 10.75 8.74 16.68
CA GLN A 539 12.01 8.57 17.43
C GLN A 539 12.97 7.54 16.80
N PRO A 540 14.30 7.79 16.78
CA PRO A 540 15.02 8.89 17.40
C PRO A 540 15.34 10.07 16.46
N VAL A 541 14.97 9.99 15.17
CA VAL A 541 15.33 11.01 14.16
C VAL A 541 14.17 11.99 13.95
N PRO A 542 14.30 13.28 14.32
CA PRO A 542 13.28 14.28 14.01
C PRO A 542 13.20 14.58 12.51
N GLN A 543 12.04 15.09 12.07
CA GLN A 543 11.71 15.42 10.68
C GLN A 543 12.36 16.73 10.18
N ASP A 544 13.65 16.96 10.51
CA ASP A 544 14.39 18.19 10.16
C ASP A 544 14.65 18.31 8.65
N THR A 545 14.59 19.52 8.10
CA THR A 545 15.15 19.82 6.77
C THR A 545 16.67 19.59 6.73
N LYS A 546 17.09 18.57 6.00
CA LYS A 546 18.49 18.23 5.66
C LYS A 546 18.69 18.24 4.14
N PHE A 547 19.92 18.45 3.65
CA PHE A 547 20.22 18.56 2.21
C PHE A 547 19.61 17.45 1.34
N ILE A 548 19.60 16.20 1.82
CA ILE A 548 19.00 15.02 1.17
C ILE A 548 17.53 15.20 0.73
N HIS A 549 16.76 16.07 1.40
CA HIS A 549 15.34 16.31 1.06
C HIS A 549 15.18 17.14 -0.23
N THR A 550 16.19 17.93 -0.63
CA THR A 550 16.17 18.92 -1.75
C THR A 550 15.11 20.04 -1.69
N LYS A 551 14.18 19.97 -0.73
CA LYS A 551 13.15 20.96 -0.36
C LYS A 551 13.03 21.01 1.17
N PRO A 552 12.47 22.09 1.74
CA PRO A 552 12.07 22.11 3.15
C PRO A 552 11.13 20.96 3.48
N ASN A 553 11.41 20.25 4.58
CA ASN A 553 10.58 19.18 5.08
C ASN A 553 9.26 19.77 5.61
N ARG A 554 8.12 19.30 5.09
CA ARG A 554 6.79 19.83 5.46
C ARG A 554 6.25 19.23 6.78
N PHE A 555 6.98 18.30 7.37
CA PHE A 555 6.59 17.52 8.55
C PHE A 555 7.37 17.92 9.83
N GLU A 556 8.20 18.97 9.79
CA GLU A 556 8.99 19.46 10.94
C GLU A 556 8.15 19.68 12.21
N GLU A 557 6.93 20.21 12.07
CA GLU A 557 5.98 20.44 13.18
C GLU A 557 4.93 19.31 13.33
N VAL A 558 5.05 18.20 12.58
CA VAL A 558 4.03 17.13 12.49
C VAL A 558 4.45 15.90 13.28
N VAL A 559 4.00 15.86 14.55
CA VAL A 559 4.11 14.68 15.42
C VAL A 559 3.02 13.66 15.04
N TRP A 560 3.41 12.45 14.67
CA TRP A 560 2.49 11.34 14.40
C TRP A 560 1.98 10.77 15.72
N THR A 561 0.72 11.04 16.05
CA THR A 561 0.08 10.53 17.28
C THR A 561 -0.32 9.06 17.16
N LYS A 562 -0.36 8.36 18.30
CA LYS A 562 -0.83 6.97 18.36
C LYS A 562 -2.32 6.89 18.03
N PHE A 563 -2.67 5.95 17.15
CA PHE A 563 -4.07 5.57 16.92
C PHE A 563 -4.62 4.94 18.20
N ASN A 564 -5.89 5.23 18.51
CA ASN A 564 -6.63 4.61 19.60
C ASN A 564 -8.11 4.50 19.23
N SER A 565 -8.83 3.52 19.77
CA SER A 565 -10.20 3.19 19.34
C SER A 565 -11.24 4.30 19.57
N LYS A 566 -10.96 5.25 20.48
CA LYS A 566 -11.82 6.39 20.80
C LYS A 566 -11.65 7.55 19.81
N GLU A 567 -10.42 8.00 19.59
CA GLU A 567 -10.11 9.23 18.83
C GLU A 567 -9.68 8.92 17.39
N LYS A 568 -9.27 7.69 17.10
CA LYS A 568 -8.99 7.16 15.75
C LYS A 568 -8.10 8.07 14.91
N GLN A 569 -7.06 8.60 15.56
CA GLN A 569 -6.12 9.55 14.96
C GLN A 569 -5.19 8.88 13.95
N TYR A 570 -4.91 9.57 12.86
CA TYR A 570 -4.04 9.13 11.79
C TYR A 570 -3.21 10.29 11.21
N LEU A 571 -2.08 9.94 10.59
CA LEU A 571 -1.27 10.87 9.80
C LEU A 571 -1.75 10.86 8.33
N HIS A 572 -2.18 12.01 7.83
CA HIS A 572 -2.36 12.23 6.40
C HIS A 572 -0.98 12.50 5.77
N ILE A 573 -0.41 11.52 5.10
CA ILE A 573 0.89 11.61 4.40
C ILE A 573 0.67 12.21 3.01
N GLY A 574 1.37 13.31 2.72
CA GLY A 574 1.33 14.00 1.42
C GLY A 574 1.80 15.44 1.53
N LEU A 575 1.66 16.24 0.47
CA LEU A 575 2.25 17.60 0.40
C LEU A 575 1.58 18.67 1.30
N LYS A 576 0.51 18.31 2.03
CA LYS A 576 -0.16 19.14 3.05
C LYS A 576 -0.35 18.29 4.34
N PRO A 577 0.74 17.87 4.99
CA PRO A 577 0.68 16.90 6.06
C PRO A 577 0.00 17.47 7.30
N ARG A 578 -0.70 16.60 8.04
CA ARG A 578 -1.51 16.95 9.20
C ARG A 578 -2.00 15.70 9.91
N ILE A 579 -2.18 15.79 11.23
CA ILE A 579 -2.99 14.81 11.96
C ILE A 579 -4.47 15.07 11.70
N ARG A 580 -5.21 13.98 11.58
CA ARG A 580 -6.66 13.92 11.44
C ARG A 580 -7.19 12.75 12.26
N ASP A 581 -8.50 12.71 12.41
CA ASP A 581 -9.24 11.71 13.17
C ASP A 581 -10.35 11.09 12.32
N ASN A 582 -10.86 9.93 12.76
CA ASN A 582 -12.08 9.31 12.21
C ASN A 582 -12.07 9.12 10.68
N TYR A 583 -10.97 8.56 10.14
CA TYR A 583 -10.80 8.39 8.69
C TYR A 583 -12.01 7.70 8.04
N ARG A 584 -12.69 8.44 7.17
CA ARG A 584 -13.87 7.99 6.38
C ARG A 584 -14.94 7.30 7.24
N ALA A 585 -15.08 7.70 8.51
CA ALA A 585 -15.81 6.95 9.53
C ALA A 585 -17.27 6.59 9.16
N ASN A 586 -17.96 7.43 8.39
CA ASN A 586 -19.31 7.14 7.90
C ASN A 586 -19.37 5.94 6.93
N LYS A 587 -18.31 5.71 6.13
CA LYS A 587 -18.18 4.55 5.22
C LYS A 587 -17.66 3.33 5.97
N VAL A 588 -16.72 3.51 6.89
CA VAL A 588 -16.20 2.43 7.75
C VAL A 588 -17.32 1.87 8.64
N ALA A 589 -18.09 2.70 9.34
CA ALA A 589 -19.22 2.25 10.15
C ALA A 589 -20.35 1.65 9.30
N PHE A 590 -20.53 2.11 8.06
CA PHE A 590 -21.47 1.48 7.13
C PHE A 590 -21.08 0.03 6.83
N TRP A 591 -19.81 -0.23 6.48
CA TRP A 591 -19.33 -1.57 6.17
C TRP A 591 -19.16 -2.48 7.40
N LEU A 592 -18.75 -1.95 8.55
CA LEU A 592 -18.48 -2.75 9.76
C LEU A 592 -19.71 -2.98 10.66
N GLU A 593 -20.70 -2.09 10.63
CA GLU A 593 -21.85 -2.16 11.56
C GLU A 593 -23.18 -2.39 10.80
N LEU A 594 -23.49 -1.57 9.79
CA LEU A 594 -24.80 -1.65 9.11
C LEU A 594 -24.89 -2.80 8.10
N VAL A 595 -23.86 -3.02 7.29
CA VAL A 595 -23.89 -4.08 6.26
C VAL A 595 -23.99 -5.49 6.87
N PRO A 596 -23.26 -5.86 7.94
CA PRO A 596 -23.47 -7.13 8.64
C PRO A 596 -24.87 -7.27 9.22
N HIS A 597 -25.49 -6.20 9.71
CA HIS A 597 -26.89 -6.23 10.15
C HIS A 597 -27.86 -6.47 8.98
N LEU A 598 -27.69 -5.75 7.86
CA LEU A 598 -28.52 -5.91 6.66
C LEU A 598 -28.35 -7.29 5.99
N HIS A 599 -27.14 -7.86 6.02
CA HIS A 599 -26.86 -9.20 5.50
C HIS A 599 -27.59 -10.29 6.31
N ASN A 600 -27.67 -10.10 7.64
CA ASN A 600 -28.27 -11.05 8.59
C ASN A 600 -29.75 -10.78 8.91
N LEU A 601 -30.43 -9.90 8.15
CA LEU A 601 -31.87 -9.73 8.29
C LEU A 601 -32.57 -11.05 7.92
N PRO A 602 -33.39 -11.64 8.81
CA PRO A 602 -34.19 -12.80 8.45
C PRO A 602 -35.21 -12.38 7.39
N GLU A 603 -35.54 -13.30 6.47
CA GLU A 603 -36.68 -13.10 5.58
C GLU A 603 -37.95 -12.88 6.40
N PHE A 604 -38.45 -11.65 6.40
CA PHE A 604 -39.85 -11.41 6.67
C PHE A 604 -40.64 -12.03 5.53
N MET A 605 -41.03 -13.30 5.69
CA MET A 605 -42.03 -13.94 4.85
C MET A 605 -43.20 -12.97 4.71
N TYR A 606 -43.46 -12.52 3.49
CA TYR A 606 -44.67 -11.77 3.15
C TYR A 606 -45.88 -12.71 3.25
N THR A 607 -46.28 -13.03 4.49
CA THR A 607 -47.60 -13.54 4.81
C THR A 607 -48.58 -12.47 4.36
N SER A 608 -49.04 -12.63 3.12
CA SER A 608 -49.89 -11.65 2.45
C SER A 608 -51.23 -11.58 3.17
N THR A 609 -51.33 -10.66 4.13
CA THR A 609 -52.56 -10.28 4.85
C THR A 609 -53.55 -9.54 3.93
N THR A 610 -53.60 -9.94 2.67
CA THR A 610 -54.75 -9.76 1.79
C THR A 610 -55.97 -10.33 2.50
N THR A 611 -56.92 -9.45 2.82
CA THR A 611 -58.11 -9.79 3.60
C THR A 611 -59.05 -10.69 2.79
N ARG A 612 -58.75 -11.99 2.74
CA ARG A 612 -59.57 -13.00 2.05
C ARG A 612 -60.92 -13.13 2.76
N ILE A 613 -61.91 -12.44 2.21
CA ILE A 613 -63.33 -12.58 2.54
C ILE A 613 -63.68 -14.09 2.43
N PRO A 614 -64.19 -14.74 3.49
CA PRO A 614 -64.40 -16.18 3.48
C PRO A 614 -65.66 -16.57 2.69
N PRO A 615 -65.56 -17.47 1.68
CA PRO A 615 -66.72 -18.08 1.05
C PRO A 615 -67.20 -19.33 1.82
N TYR A 616 -68.42 -19.77 1.49
CA TYR A 616 -69.09 -21.02 1.93
C TYR A 616 -69.66 -21.07 3.36
N GLY A 617 -70.86 -20.47 3.51
CA GLY A 617 -71.94 -21.14 4.25
C GLY A 617 -72.61 -22.20 3.36
N THR A 618 -72.89 -23.39 3.91
CA THR A 618 -73.39 -24.56 3.16
C THR A 618 -74.90 -24.53 2.92
N LYS A 619 -75.35 -24.92 1.71
CA LYS A 619 -76.65 -25.61 1.48
C LYS A 619 -76.55 -26.65 0.35
N GLN A 620 -77.29 -27.74 0.49
CA GLN A 620 -77.38 -28.86 -0.46
C GLN A 620 -78.59 -28.72 -1.43
N PRO A 621 -78.70 -29.55 -2.49
CA PRO A 621 -79.42 -29.19 -3.71
C PRO A 621 -80.91 -29.61 -3.76
N ILE A 622 -81.69 -28.90 -4.58
CA ILE A 622 -82.99 -29.34 -5.12
C ILE A 622 -83.00 -29.12 -6.64
N ASN A 623 -83.87 -29.86 -7.33
CA ASN A 623 -83.75 -30.23 -8.74
C ASN A 623 -84.68 -29.42 -9.69
N THR A 624 -84.51 -29.63 -10.99
CA THR A 624 -85.48 -29.44 -12.11
C THR A 624 -85.86 -28.05 -12.70
N ARG A 625 -85.71 -28.00 -14.06
CA ARG A 625 -86.59 -27.45 -15.13
C ARG A 625 -86.55 -25.96 -15.58
N ARG A 626 -86.19 -25.82 -16.87
CA ARG A 626 -86.48 -24.77 -17.89
C ARG A 626 -88.00 -24.41 -18.04
N PRO A 627 -88.44 -23.41 -18.86
CA PRO A 627 -87.72 -22.55 -19.85
C PRO A 627 -88.04 -21.02 -19.81
N MET A 628 -87.46 -20.26 -20.78
CA MET A 628 -87.93 -19.06 -21.55
C MET A 628 -89.06 -18.14 -20.98
N THR A 629 -89.07 -16.81 -21.17
CA THR A 629 -89.11 -16.08 -22.48
C THR A 629 -88.73 -14.59 -22.44
N THR A 630 -88.23 -14.05 -23.57
CA THR A 630 -88.36 -12.67 -24.15
C THR A 630 -88.72 -11.46 -23.26
N ARG A 631 -88.05 -10.29 -23.36
CA ARG A 631 -88.16 -9.35 -24.51
C ARG A 631 -87.06 -8.26 -24.54
N ARG A 632 -86.71 -7.79 -25.74
CA ARG A 632 -86.17 -6.44 -26.06
C ARG A 632 -87.35 -5.48 -26.33
N PRO A 633 -87.24 -4.14 -26.20
CA PRO A 633 -86.67 -3.27 -27.28
C PRO A 633 -85.92 -2.00 -26.72
N THR A 634 -84.84 -1.44 -27.30
CA THR A 634 -84.66 -0.48 -28.45
C THR A 634 -84.05 0.86 -28.01
N LEU A 635 -83.00 1.30 -28.72
CA LEU A 635 -82.49 2.68 -28.92
C LEU A 635 -83.51 3.50 -29.77
N PRO A 636 -83.41 4.84 -30.04
CA PRO A 636 -82.19 5.68 -30.24
C PRO A 636 -82.38 7.17 -29.77
N PRO A 637 -81.80 8.23 -30.39
CA PRO A 637 -80.42 8.51 -30.84
C PRO A 637 -79.79 9.78 -30.18
N ASP A 638 -78.62 10.14 -30.71
CA ASP A 638 -77.75 11.32 -30.55
C ASP A 638 -78.41 12.72 -30.64
N GLU A 639 -77.80 13.72 -29.99
CA GLU A 639 -77.38 15.00 -30.60
C GLU A 639 -76.42 15.79 -29.67
N ASP A 640 -75.54 16.62 -30.26
CA ASP A 640 -74.59 17.52 -29.55
C ASP A 640 -75.23 18.92 -29.33
N ASP A 641 -74.92 19.61 -28.21
CA ASP A 641 -74.30 20.96 -28.29
C ASP A 641 -73.77 21.57 -26.97
N LEU A 642 -72.60 22.19 -27.11
CA LEU A 642 -72.03 23.38 -26.44
C LEU A 642 -72.35 23.80 -24.98
N VAL A 643 -71.28 23.78 -24.16
CA VAL A 643 -70.79 24.86 -23.26
C VAL A 643 -71.69 25.38 -22.13
N GLU A 644 -71.32 25.04 -20.88
CA GLU A 644 -70.90 26.09 -19.94
C GLU A 644 -69.80 25.64 -18.96
N ARG A 645 -69.29 26.58 -18.15
CA ARG A 645 -67.94 26.59 -17.57
C ARG A 645 -67.97 26.45 -16.05
N SER A 646 -67.45 25.33 -15.53
CA SER A 646 -67.24 25.15 -14.08
C SER A 646 -65.91 24.48 -13.77
N GLN A 647 -64.89 25.30 -13.48
CA GLN A 647 -63.65 24.84 -12.85
C GLN A 647 -63.85 24.86 -11.34
N TYR A 648 -63.85 23.71 -10.68
CA TYR A 648 -63.62 23.64 -9.24
C TYR A 648 -62.13 23.47 -8.95
N ALA A 649 -61.63 24.25 -8.00
CA ALA A 649 -60.21 24.52 -7.82
C ALA A 649 -59.48 23.47 -6.97
N PRO A 650 -58.15 23.31 -7.14
CA PRO A 650 -57.31 22.61 -6.17
C PRO A 650 -57.23 23.34 -4.82
N PHE A 651 -57.01 22.56 -3.77
CA PHE A 651 -56.57 22.87 -2.39
C PHE A 651 -56.70 24.30 -1.84
N PRO A 652 -57.38 24.50 -0.68
CA PRO A 652 -57.53 25.82 -0.06
C PRO A 652 -56.19 26.32 0.52
N GLY A 653 -55.72 27.47 0.03
CA GLY A 653 -54.56 28.18 0.58
C GLY A 653 -54.92 28.98 1.84
N ASN A 654 -54.14 28.81 2.91
CA ASN A 654 -54.27 29.59 4.14
C ASN A 654 -53.21 30.70 4.19
N SER A 655 -53.35 31.71 3.31
CA SER A 655 -52.42 32.83 3.21
C SER A 655 -52.79 33.98 4.16
N ARG A 656 -52.11 34.09 5.30
CA ARG A 656 -52.07 35.31 6.11
C ARG A 656 -50.68 35.56 6.72
N ASP A 657 -50.17 36.75 6.45
CA ASP A 657 -49.41 37.60 7.39
C ASP A 657 -48.01 37.17 7.86
N TYR A 658 -47.18 36.61 6.96
CA TYR A 658 -45.70 36.66 7.08
C TYR A 658 -45.12 37.82 6.25
N SER A 659 -45.28 39.08 6.70
CA SER A 659 -44.94 40.27 5.88
C SER A 659 -44.02 41.32 6.52
N THR A 660 -43.75 41.23 7.84
CA THR A 660 -42.94 42.23 8.58
C THR A 660 -41.63 41.66 9.15
N GLU A 661 -41.67 40.53 9.83
CA GLU A 661 -40.48 39.99 10.53
C GLU A 661 -39.45 39.39 9.56
N LEU A 662 -39.92 38.63 8.55
CA LEU A 662 -39.05 38.05 7.52
C LEU A 662 -38.41 39.14 6.64
N SER A 663 -39.16 40.18 6.28
CA SER A 663 -38.69 41.31 5.49
C SER A 663 -37.69 42.18 6.25
N VAL A 664 -37.88 42.40 7.56
CA VAL A 664 -36.87 43.01 8.44
C VAL A 664 -35.60 42.14 8.55
N THR A 665 -35.74 40.83 8.75
CA THR A 665 -34.59 39.90 8.82
C THR A 665 -33.77 39.93 7.52
N VAL A 666 -34.41 39.90 6.36
CA VAL A 666 -33.75 40.00 5.05
C VAL A 666 -33.07 41.37 4.86
N ALA A 667 -33.73 42.47 5.25
CA ALA A 667 -33.17 43.82 5.17
C ALA A 667 -31.92 44.00 6.06
N VAL A 668 -31.94 43.45 7.29
CA VAL A 668 -30.79 43.47 8.20
C VAL A 668 -29.66 42.60 7.66
N GLY A 669 -29.95 41.40 7.17
CA GLY A 669 -28.96 40.50 6.55
C GLY A 669 -28.27 41.14 5.34
N ALA A 670 -29.03 41.75 4.43
CA ALA A 670 -28.50 42.46 3.27
C ALA A 670 -27.65 43.69 3.68
N SER A 671 -28.07 44.43 4.72
CA SER A 671 -27.31 45.58 5.24
C SER A 671 -25.97 45.16 5.86
N LEU A 672 -25.94 44.05 6.60
CA LEU A 672 -24.70 43.48 7.16
C LEU A 672 -23.77 42.95 6.06
N LEU A 673 -24.31 42.31 5.01
CA LEU A 673 -23.54 41.88 3.85
C LEU A 673 -22.88 43.09 3.15
N PHE A 674 -23.64 44.16 2.91
CA PHE A 674 -23.14 45.38 2.28
C PHE A 674 -22.08 46.10 3.13
N LEU A 675 -22.27 46.16 4.46
CA LEU A 675 -21.27 46.69 5.39
C LEU A 675 -19.97 45.88 5.36
N ASN A 676 -20.05 44.54 5.31
CA ASN A 676 -18.87 43.69 5.17
C ASN A 676 -18.15 43.91 3.84
N ILE A 677 -18.87 44.02 2.72
CA ILE A 677 -18.28 44.33 1.40
C ILE A 677 -17.57 45.69 1.43
N LEU A 678 -18.18 46.73 2.02
CA LEU A 678 -17.55 48.04 2.19
C LEU A 678 -16.32 47.98 3.12
N ALA A 679 -16.35 47.20 4.20
CA ALA A 679 -15.21 47.01 5.08
C ALA A 679 -14.03 46.31 4.36
N PHE A 680 -14.30 45.27 3.58
CA PHE A 680 -13.27 44.61 2.76
C PHE A 680 -12.74 45.52 1.66
N ALA A 681 -13.58 46.30 0.97
CA ALA A 681 -13.15 47.29 -0.03
C ALA A 681 -12.26 48.38 0.60
N ALA A 682 -12.64 48.90 1.78
CA ALA A 682 -11.85 49.88 2.52
C ALA A 682 -10.51 49.31 3.01
N LEU A 683 -10.48 48.06 3.47
CA LEU A 683 -9.24 47.35 3.83
C LEU A 683 -8.34 47.11 2.61
N TYR A 684 -8.92 46.74 1.46
CA TYR A 684 -8.19 46.54 0.21
C TYR A 684 -7.56 47.85 -0.28
N TYR A 685 -8.33 48.94 -0.34
CA TYR A 685 -7.83 50.27 -0.70
C TYR A 685 -6.76 50.79 0.28
N LYS A 686 -6.92 50.52 1.59
CA LYS A 686 -5.93 50.83 2.63
C LYS A 686 -4.66 49.97 2.53
N ARG A 687 -4.75 48.74 2.00
CA ARG A 687 -3.59 47.90 1.66
C ARG A 687 -2.86 48.46 0.45
N ASP A 688 -3.59 48.75 -0.63
CA ASP A 688 -3.01 49.23 -1.89
C ASP A 688 -2.31 50.58 -1.73
N LYS A 689 -2.96 51.55 -1.05
CA LYS A 689 -2.35 52.85 -0.72
C LYS A 689 -1.10 52.72 0.18
N ARG A 690 -0.99 51.65 1.00
CA ARG A 690 0.25 51.33 1.74
C ARG A 690 1.36 50.78 0.84
N HIS A 691 1.03 50.00 -0.20
CA HIS A 691 2.00 49.56 -1.21
C HIS A 691 2.48 50.74 -2.07
N GLU A 692 1.59 51.66 -2.45
CA GLU A 692 1.96 52.86 -3.21
C GLU A 692 2.90 53.79 -2.40
N ILE A 693 2.59 54.03 -1.12
CA ILE A 693 3.48 54.80 -0.22
C ILE A 693 4.84 54.09 -0.03
N ARG A 694 4.88 52.76 0.04
CA ARG A 694 6.16 52.01 0.05
C ARG A 694 6.97 52.20 -1.24
N ARG A 695 6.33 52.25 -2.41
CA ARG A 695 7.01 52.57 -3.69
C ARG A 695 7.55 54.00 -3.74
N ARG A 696 6.85 54.98 -3.15
CA ARG A 696 7.28 56.40 -3.12
C ARG A 696 8.41 56.71 -2.12
N LEU A 697 8.85 55.75 -1.31
CA LEU A 697 9.89 55.93 -0.27
C LEU A 697 11.19 55.13 -0.54
N SER A 698 11.41 54.68 -1.78
CA SER A 698 12.68 54.09 -2.22
C SER A 698 13.52 55.14 -2.99
N PRO A 699 14.77 55.44 -2.59
CA PRO A 699 15.56 56.48 -3.25
C PRO A 699 15.98 56.10 -4.68
N GLN A 700 15.66 56.95 -5.66
CA GLN A 700 16.31 56.90 -6.98
C GLN A 700 17.77 57.34 -6.87
N ARG A 701 18.69 56.58 -7.46
CA ARG A 701 20.07 57.02 -7.70
C ARG A 701 20.26 57.25 -9.21
N ASN A 702 19.94 58.45 -9.66
CA ASN A 702 20.22 58.87 -11.03
C ASN A 702 21.72 58.99 -11.27
N THR A 703 22.16 58.65 -12.48
CA THR A 703 23.46 59.04 -13.04
C THR A 703 23.24 59.45 -14.48
N THR A 704 23.66 60.67 -14.84
CA THR A 704 23.58 61.23 -16.19
C THR A 704 24.91 61.88 -16.53
N ASN A 705 25.59 61.37 -17.55
CA ASN A 705 26.75 61.94 -18.25
C ASN A 705 28.03 62.09 -17.36
N ASP A 706 29.25 61.92 -17.86
CA ASP A 706 29.75 62.48 -19.13
C ASP A 706 30.92 61.70 -19.78
N LEU A 707 31.28 62.12 -21.00
CA LEU A 707 32.59 61.95 -21.69
C LEU A 707 33.07 60.55 -22.17
N ALA A 708 32.58 60.19 -23.36
CA ALA A 708 33.37 59.99 -24.59
C ALA A 708 34.63 59.07 -24.64
N HIS A 709 34.47 57.91 -25.28
CA HIS A 709 35.09 57.63 -26.61
C HIS A 709 34.34 56.47 -27.30
N GLY A 710 34.48 56.33 -28.62
CA GLY A 710 33.91 55.20 -29.35
C GLY A 710 34.35 55.11 -30.82
N GLN A 711 34.39 53.87 -31.34
CA GLN A 711 34.42 53.43 -32.73
C GLN A 711 33.90 51.97 -32.71
N GLU A 712 32.91 51.60 -33.53
CA GLU A 712 33.06 50.89 -34.83
C GLU A 712 33.64 49.47 -34.64
N GLU A 713 32.78 48.43 -34.72
CA GLU A 713 32.64 47.49 -35.86
C GLU A 713 33.42 46.17 -35.58
N GLU A 714 33.20 45.00 -36.18
CA GLU A 714 32.01 44.26 -36.69
C GLU A 714 32.51 42.80 -37.02
N ILE A 715 31.64 41.86 -37.40
CA ILE A 715 31.94 40.64 -38.23
C ILE A 715 32.68 39.40 -37.60
N MET A 716 32.08 38.20 -37.84
CA MET A 716 32.67 36.82 -37.87
C MET A 716 33.29 36.17 -36.60
N SER A 717 33.42 34.83 -36.50
CA SER A 717 32.85 33.68 -37.24
C SER A 717 32.92 32.36 -36.41
N LEU A 718 32.14 31.35 -36.82
CA LEU A 718 32.30 29.94 -36.40
C LEU A 718 33.31 29.21 -37.30
N GLN A 719 34.10 28.29 -36.72
CA GLN A 719 34.70 27.18 -37.48
C GLN A 719 35.01 25.96 -36.58
N ILE A 720 34.42 24.80 -36.94
CA ILE A 720 34.79 23.45 -36.48
C ILE A 720 34.95 22.60 -37.76
N LYS A 721 35.87 21.62 -37.74
CA LYS A 721 36.26 20.83 -38.92
C LYS A 721 35.43 19.55 -39.11
N HIS A 722 35.34 19.10 -40.36
CA HIS A 722 34.83 17.79 -40.79
C HIS A 722 35.97 16.87 -41.27
N SER A 723 35.65 15.57 -41.33
CA SER A 723 36.22 14.48 -42.13
C SER A 723 35.07 13.44 -42.23
N GLU A 724 34.47 13.24 -43.40
CA GLU A 724 34.60 12.04 -44.28
C GLU A 724 34.01 10.75 -43.65
N HIS A 725 33.17 9.93 -44.28
CA HIS A 725 32.49 9.88 -45.60
C HIS A 725 31.16 9.05 -45.39
N ASP A 726 30.28 8.69 -46.34
CA ASP A 726 30.28 8.64 -47.81
C ASP A 726 28.82 8.77 -48.39
N THR A 727 28.63 8.39 -49.65
CA THR A 727 27.41 8.14 -50.46
C THR A 727 26.56 6.93 -50.00
N HIS A 728 25.33 6.61 -50.44
CA HIS A 728 24.21 7.15 -51.28
C HIS A 728 22.96 6.33 -50.77
N ASP A 729 21.67 6.65 -50.89
CA ASP A 729 20.82 7.73 -51.43
C ASP A 729 19.44 7.64 -50.66
N LEU A 730 18.30 8.30 -50.90
CA LEU A 730 17.75 9.11 -52.02
C LEU A 730 16.71 10.13 -51.43
N GLU A 731 15.65 10.48 -52.18
CA GLU A 731 14.64 11.53 -51.87
C GLU A 731 13.26 11.17 -52.51
N PRO A 732 12.17 11.99 -52.42
CA PRO A 732 11.87 13.14 -51.54
C PRO A 732 10.44 13.16 -50.93
N LEU A 733 10.19 14.04 -49.93
CA LEU A 733 9.24 15.18 -50.00
C LEU A 733 8.90 15.81 -48.63
N ARG A 734 8.59 17.12 -48.66
CA ARG A 734 8.28 18.05 -47.56
C ARG A 734 6.84 18.60 -47.76
N PRO A 735 6.18 19.36 -46.84
CA PRO A 735 6.80 20.37 -45.96
C PRO A 735 6.26 20.62 -44.54
N HIS A 736 7.18 21.16 -43.72
CA HIS A 736 7.05 22.23 -42.72
C HIS A 736 5.68 22.64 -42.13
N GLU A 737 5.65 22.77 -40.81
CA GLU A 737 5.53 24.11 -40.20
C GLU A 737 6.42 24.23 -38.94
N ILE A 738 6.75 25.46 -38.52
CA ILE A 738 7.66 25.73 -37.38
C ILE A 738 7.07 26.86 -36.52
N LEU A 739 6.78 26.56 -35.25
CA LEU A 739 6.53 27.58 -34.21
C LEU A 739 7.31 27.28 -32.92
N ARG A 740 7.39 28.29 -32.06
CA ARG A 740 8.42 28.44 -31.02
C ARG A 740 8.12 27.66 -29.73
N PRO A 741 9.16 27.29 -28.94
CA PRO A 741 8.96 26.73 -27.61
C PRO A 741 8.28 27.75 -26.68
N ALA A 742 7.23 27.32 -26.00
CA ALA A 742 6.61 28.03 -24.89
C ALA A 742 7.14 27.49 -23.56
N CYS A 743 7.25 28.35 -22.54
CA CYS A 743 7.54 27.92 -21.18
C CYS A 743 6.35 27.13 -20.60
N PRO A 744 6.57 26.13 -19.72
CA PRO A 744 5.49 25.40 -19.06
C PRO A 744 4.67 26.33 -18.14
N PRO A 745 3.35 26.11 -18.01
CA PRO A 745 2.48 26.95 -17.18
C PRO A 745 2.64 26.68 -15.67
N ASP A 746 2.35 27.69 -14.86
CA ASP A 746 2.37 27.59 -13.39
C ASP A 746 1.29 26.64 -12.86
N TYR A 747 1.67 25.77 -11.90
CA TYR A 747 0.81 24.76 -11.28
C TYR A 747 -0.22 25.39 -10.32
N THR A 748 -1.36 25.87 -10.84
CA THR A 748 -2.49 26.34 -10.03
C THR A 748 -3.40 25.18 -9.62
N LEU A 749 -3.16 24.64 -8.42
CA LEU A 749 -3.99 23.61 -7.80
C LEU A 749 -5.48 24.00 -7.78
N ALA A 750 -6.28 23.37 -8.62
CA ALA A 750 -7.74 23.52 -8.61
C ALA A 750 -8.32 22.98 -7.29
N LEU A 751 -9.31 23.70 -6.74
CA LEU A 751 -10.09 23.28 -5.57
C LEU A 751 -11.11 22.18 -5.97
N ARG A 752 -10.60 21.01 -6.35
CA ARG A 752 -11.39 19.76 -6.47
C ARG A 752 -11.74 19.31 -5.04
N ARG A 753 -13.03 19.13 -4.73
CA ARG A 753 -13.48 18.55 -3.45
C ARG A 753 -12.95 17.12 -3.31
N ALA A 754 -12.43 16.76 -2.15
CA ALA A 754 -12.22 15.36 -1.81
C ALA A 754 -13.58 14.67 -1.55
N PRO A 755 -13.69 13.33 -1.65
CA PRO A 755 -14.87 12.61 -1.17
C PRO A 755 -15.10 12.81 0.34
N ASP A 756 -14.05 13.22 1.06
CA ASP A 756 -14.08 13.54 2.49
C ASP A 756 -14.70 14.93 2.79
N ASP A 757 -14.87 15.79 1.77
CA ASP A 757 -15.39 17.18 1.89
C ASP A 757 -16.91 17.30 1.62
N ILE A 758 -17.67 16.20 1.52
CA ILE A 758 -19.12 16.24 1.24
C ILE A 758 -19.88 16.72 2.51
N PRO A 759 -20.47 17.93 2.52
CA PRO A 759 -21.05 18.50 3.73
C PRO A 759 -22.56 18.21 3.78
N LEU A 760 -22.93 17.03 4.26
CA LEU A 760 -24.33 16.71 4.58
C LEU A 760 -24.69 17.22 5.99
N MET A 761 -25.85 17.88 6.07
CA MET A 761 -26.29 18.82 7.12
C MET A 761 -25.80 18.54 8.55
N THR A 762 -25.15 19.54 9.15
CA THR A 762 -24.91 19.61 10.60
C THR A 762 -26.23 19.67 11.38
N PRO A 763 -26.50 18.76 12.34
CA PRO A 763 -27.68 18.84 13.17
C PRO A 763 -27.50 19.92 14.25
N ASN A 764 -28.19 21.06 14.13
CA ASN A 764 -28.35 22.00 15.24
C ASN A 764 -29.56 22.93 15.09
N THR A 765 -30.19 23.25 16.22
CA THR A 765 -31.26 24.27 16.38
C THR A 765 -32.63 23.97 15.77
N ILE A 766 -33.30 22.89 16.23
CA ILE A 766 -34.76 22.91 16.39
C ILE A 766 -35.08 22.93 17.89
N THR A 767 -35.31 24.13 18.43
CA THR A 767 -35.78 24.32 19.80
C THR A 767 -37.31 24.21 19.85
N MET A 768 -37.82 23.00 20.04
CA MET A 768 -39.23 22.78 20.38
C MET A 768 -39.38 22.58 21.88
N ILE A 769 -40.04 23.52 22.55
CA ILE A 769 -40.40 23.43 23.98
C ILE A 769 -41.87 23.01 24.09
N PRO A 770 -42.18 21.84 24.69
CA PRO A 770 -43.47 21.57 25.29
C PRO A 770 -43.41 21.92 26.79
N SER A 771 -44.26 22.84 27.22
CA SER A 771 -44.43 23.17 28.64
C SER A 771 -45.24 22.10 29.38
N THR A 772 -44.97 21.91 30.68
CA THR A 772 -45.64 20.95 31.60
C THR A 772 -45.30 19.47 31.29
N ILE A 773 -45.08 18.56 32.24
CA ILE A 773 -45.70 18.38 33.57
C ILE A 773 -44.66 18.13 34.70
N THR A 774 -45.10 18.28 35.94
CA THR A 774 -44.34 18.15 37.20
C THR A 774 -43.75 16.76 37.51
N GLY A 775 -42.53 16.78 38.07
CA GLY A 775 -42.31 16.17 39.39
C GLY A 775 -41.40 14.94 39.52
N MET A 776 -40.12 15.16 39.81
CA MET A 776 -39.43 14.65 41.02
C MET A 776 -38.05 15.33 41.16
N GLN A 777 -37.54 15.48 42.38
CA GLN A 777 -36.20 16.02 42.67
C GLN A 777 -35.26 14.94 43.25
N PRO A 778 -33.93 15.14 43.19
CA PRO A 778 -32.94 14.07 43.38
C PRO A 778 -32.53 13.87 44.84
N LEU A 779 -31.83 12.77 45.10
CA LEU A 779 -30.99 12.58 46.30
C LEU A 779 -29.54 12.29 45.88
N HIS A 780 -28.62 12.98 46.54
CA HIS A 780 -27.17 12.85 46.39
C HIS A 780 -26.54 12.37 47.74
N PRO A 781 -25.22 12.11 47.83
CA PRO A 781 -24.72 10.90 48.50
C PRO A 781 -24.21 11.12 49.92
N PHE A 782 -23.94 10.04 50.66
CA PHE A 782 -22.92 9.97 51.73
C PHE A 782 -22.64 8.52 52.18
N ASN A 783 -21.38 8.06 52.18
CA ASN A 783 -20.55 7.87 53.39
C ASN A 783 -19.25 7.06 53.11
N THR A 784 -18.36 6.99 54.12
CA THR A 784 -16.93 6.68 53.98
C THR A 784 -16.35 5.72 55.03
N TYR A 785 -15.40 4.87 54.61
CA TYR A 785 -14.30 4.25 55.42
C TYR A 785 -14.70 3.21 56.51
N PRO A 786 -13.76 2.40 57.10
CA PRO A 786 -12.28 2.50 57.07
C PRO A 786 -11.41 1.21 56.84
N THR A 787 -10.19 1.44 56.31
CA THR A 787 -8.84 0.79 56.54
C THR A 787 -8.66 -0.69 56.94
N GLY A 788 -7.67 -1.41 56.34
CA GLY A 788 -7.35 -2.80 56.78
C GLY A 788 -6.09 -3.60 56.32
N HIS A 789 -4.93 -3.00 55.96
CA HIS A 789 -3.57 -3.63 55.96
C HIS A 789 -3.16 -4.84 55.06
N ASN A 790 -1.85 -4.82 54.71
CA ASN A 790 -0.89 -5.91 54.40
C ASN A 790 -0.69 -6.51 52.99
N ASN A 791 0.59 -6.86 52.75
CA ASN A 791 1.18 -7.38 51.51
C ASN A 791 1.06 -8.91 51.38
N THR A 792 0.90 -9.40 50.16
CA THR A 792 1.66 -10.57 49.63
C THR A 792 1.59 -10.67 48.10
N LEU A 793 2.66 -11.17 47.48
CA LEU A 793 2.66 -11.70 46.10
C LEU A 793 1.96 -13.08 46.07
N PRO A 794 1.51 -13.51 44.89
CA PRO A 794 2.11 -14.74 44.34
C PRO A 794 2.50 -14.66 42.86
N HIS A 795 3.24 -15.67 42.40
CA HIS A 795 3.75 -15.84 41.04
C HIS A 795 2.66 -16.29 40.03
N PRO A 796 2.89 -16.13 38.71
CA PRO A 796 1.95 -16.56 37.68
C PRO A 796 1.85 -18.09 37.58
N HIS A 797 0.65 -18.59 37.27
CA HIS A 797 0.44 -19.96 36.85
C HIS A 797 0.37 -20.06 35.32
N SER A 798 1.26 -20.86 34.75
CA SER A 798 1.16 -21.31 33.36
C SER A 798 -0.01 -22.29 33.21
N THR A 799 -0.77 -22.14 32.13
CA THR A 799 -1.63 -23.20 31.59
C THR A 799 -1.51 -23.21 30.07
N THR A 800 -0.71 -24.14 29.55
CA THR A 800 -0.88 -24.64 28.18
C THR A 800 -2.30 -25.17 28.00
N ARG A 801 -2.89 -24.93 26.83
CA ARG A 801 -4.01 -25.72 26.31
C ARG A 801 -3.72 -26.17 24.88
N VAL A 802 -4.50 -27.17 24.47
CA VAL A 802 -4.41 -27.96 23.25
C VAL A 802 -5.52 -27.54 22.32
#